data_AF-A0A959GZM1-F1
#
_entry.id   AF-A0A959GZM1-F1
#
_cell.length_a   1.000
_cell.length_b   1.000
_cell.length_c   1.000
_cell.angle_alpha   90.00
_cell.angle_beta   90.00
_cell.angle_gamma   90.00
#
_symmetry.space_group_name_H-M   'P 1'
#
loop_
_entity.id
_entity.type
_entity.pdbx_description
1 polymer ?
#
loop_
_entity_poly.entity_id
_entity_poly.type
_entity_poly.pdbx_seq_one_letter_code
_entity_poly.pdbx_strand_id
1 'polypeptide(L)'
;MKDNNYPGINNYSEHKDYKPPIYSSRDFEKLVSLPALLNYDNDNFTTLLDDLQGNILLHHSKKFSRYYLIQIGIQNGALEWIQKLNLTAASEQYKDRLNPLINIYFYLTWSGYKKLGLDHLAPFDDKGAFEAGMHTRLPFLELGNKLNDKDIDAMLLIASNQKQSITSKKGYIDAISDWGNVLKIEDGHILRKEMNLKFKRKIKKEKVAVDWFGYRDGISQPIFFPEMAGKVINKDSLSTPRVGLIKDRGGVGKYSAGSYLAFLKIRQDTTAFKEIINEIKSRISVKEINQVISEKTVGRFINNTQQIIDLIILNNDSLIKLKSYLAQYNDIATVDTSLIDIKNEIADLISQSKISDLFYFDEDQEQSLLSAIKTFNPNEPDKAANICNSSKNIRRDTEASFFHSNILEQLIDKILNNVNSINVDKKYLRTLVNDLYSIDSDKKNNLINELKFNGLSFITSQEITTIITKNESLAEAYFIGRFPDGTPVALFDQAQGNRIPENDFTYRYNSVKDRGGDLAGTCCPFSAHIRKVSPREEGQSRLLIRRGVLYGKENGEEKGMLFMCFQRNLVEQFEYIFRHWLNNVQHGSQATGVDTLGGTSINRKYSRWYFPVKWGDNDPNNKVLIPADALRPCISYEYGAYFFAPSISFLNRVLTLSRYNERMKNPNGQNKVAQKPTYVSDTFKVDAVKLSRKIKGIHKE
;
A
#
# COMPACT_ATOMS: atom_id res chain seq x y z
N MET A 1 -18.80 -16.73 -4.15
CA MET A 1 -19.92 -16.29 -3.28
C MET A 1 -20.95 -15.63 -4.17
N LYS A 2 -22.18 -16.15 -4.21
CA LYS A 2 -23.33 -15.44 -4.79
C LYS A 2 -23.77 -14.39 -3.76
N ASP A 3 -23.11 -13.24 -3.78
CA ASP A 3 -23.50 -12.10 -2.95
C ASP A 3 -24.77 -11.47 -3.56
N ASN A 4 -25.92 -12.02 -3.20
CA ASN A 4 -27.25 -11.54 -3.62
C ASN A 4 -27.76 -10.37 -2.75
N ASN A 5 -26.94 -9.87 -1.81
CA ASN A 5 -27.33 -8.80 -0.87
C ASN A 5 -26.79 -7.42 -1.28
N TYR A 6 -27.02 -7.01 -2.52
CA TYR A 6 -26.77 -5.64 -2.98
C TYR A 6 -28.09 -4.84 -2.99
N PRO A 7 -28.28 -3.84 -2.12
CA PRO A 7 -29.46 -2.99 -2.13
C PRO A 7 -29.42 -2.01 -3.31
N GLY A 8 -30.61 -1.62 -3.76
CA GLY A 8 -30.80 -0.79 -4.95
C GLY A 8 -30.87 -1.59 -6.25
N ILE A 9 -30.68 -2.91 -6.20
CA ILE A 9 -31.07 -3.78 -7.30
C ILE A 9 -32.60 -3.83 -7.32
N ASN A 10 -33.24 -3.09 -8.23
CA ASN A 10 -34.49 -3.59 -8.78
C ASN A 10 -34.11 -4.87 -9.53
N ASN A 11 -34.49 -6.04 -8.99
CA ASN A 11 -34.09 -7.37 -9.50
C ASN A 11 -34.60 -7.60 -10.94
N TYR A 12 -33.93 -7.01 -11.93
CA TYR A 12 -34.13 -7.38 -13.32
C TYR A 12 -33.69 -8.83 -13.58
N SER A 13 -32.81 -9.39 -12.75
CA SER A 13 -32.35 -10.78 -12.83
C SER A 13 -33.36 -11.83 -12.33
N GLU A 14 -34.43 -11.43 -11.62
CA GLU A 14 -35.49 -12.35 -11.17
C GLU A 14 -36.63 -12.50 -12.19
N HIS A 15 -36.64 -11.70 -13.26
CA HIS A 15 -37.51 -11.95 -14.40
C HIS A 15 -37.04 -13.23 -15.11
N LYS A 16 -37.89 -14.28 -15.13
CA LYS A 16 -37.62 -15.56 -15.82
C LYS A 16 -37.27 -15.41 -17.31
N ASP A 17 -37.57 -14.26 -17.91
CA ASP A 17 -37.26 -13.90 -19.30
C ASP A 17 -35.99 -13.04 -19.46
N TYR A 18 -35.29 -12.71 -18.36
CA TYR A 18 -34.03 -11.96 -18.39
C TYR A 18 -32.91 -12.85 -18.94
N LYS A 19 -32.72 -12.79 -20.25
CA LYS A 19 -31.45 -13.16 -20.88
C LYS A 19 -30.55 -11.92 -20.81
N PRO A 20 -29.38 -11.94 -20.13
CA PRO A 20 -28.43 -10.85 -20.25
C PRO A 20 -28.15 -10.63 -21.73
N PRO A 21 -28.37 -9.43 -22.29
CA PRO A 21 -28.01 -9.14 -23.67
C PRO A 21 -26.59 -9.64 -23.96
N ILE A 22 -26.34 -10.21 -25.13
CA ILE A 22 -24.96 -10.47 -25.56
C ILE A 22 -24.34 -9.07 -25.81
N TYR A 23 -23.73 -8.49 -24.77
CA TYR A 23 -23.40 -7.07 -24.63
C TYR A 23 -22.28 -6.56 -25.56
N SER A 24 -21.66 -7.46 -26.31
CA SER A 24 -20.48 -7.20 -27.10
C SER A 24 -20.42 -8.15 -28.29
N SER A 25 -20.07 -7.65 -29.47
CA SER A 25 -19.79 -8.52 -30.60
C SER A 25 -18.61 -9.43 -30.28
N ARG A 26 -18.64 -10.67 -30.77
CA ARG A 26 -17.51 -11.61 -30.63
C ARG A 26 -16.19 -10.99 -31.11
N ASP A 27 -16.27 -10.12 -32.12
CA ASP A 27 -15.11 -9.44 -32.69
C ASP A 27 -14.57 -8.32 -31.80
N PHE A 28 -15.44 -7.55 -31.14
CA PHE A 28 -15.01 -6.57 -30.13
C PHE A 28 -14.29 -7.27 -28.99
N GLU A 29 -14.87 -8.35 -28.45
CA GLU A 29 -14.27 -9.09 -27.35
C GLU A 29 -12.95 -9.74 -27.72
N LYS A 30 -12.83 -10.27 -28.95
CA LYS A 30 -11.55 -10.75 -29.47
C LYS A 30 -10.52 -9.63 -29.49
N LEU A 31 -10.85 -8.46 -30.04
CA LEU A 31 -9.93 -7.33 -30.16
C LEU A 31 -9.42 -6.86 -28.80
N VAL A 32 -10.31 -6.61 -27.84
CA VAL A 32 -9.91 -6.06 -26.53
C VAL A 32 -9.26 -7.09 -25.61
N SER A 33 -9.42 -8.39 -25.87
CA SER A 33 -8.78 -9.46 -25.09
C SER A 33 -7.36 -9.78 -25.55
N LEU A 34 -6.92 -9.22 -26.68
CA LEU A 34 -5.53 -9.34 -27.12
C LEU A 34 -4.64 -8.34 -26.36
N PRO A 35 -3.41 -8.75 -25.96
CA PRO A 35 -2.41 -7.82 -25.47
C PRO A 35 -2.13 -6.71 -26.47
N ALA A 36 -1.81 -5.53 -25.95
CA ALA A 36 -1.48 -4.34 -26.72
C ALA A 36 -0.53 -4.56 -27.91
N LEU A 37 0.53 -5.36 -27.71
CA LEU A 37 1.51 -5.65 -28.75
C LEU A 37 0.88 -6.30 -29.99
N LEU A 38 -0.10 -7.18 -29.80
CA LEU A 38 -0.80 -7.86 -30.90
C LEU A 38 -1.82 -6.96 -31.60
N ASN A 39 -2.26 -5.91 -30.92
CA ASN A 39 -3.22 -4.94 -31.43
C ASN A 39 -2.55 -3.76 -32.15
N TYR A 40 -1.25 -3.55 -31.94
CA TYR A 40 -0.57 -2.31 -32.33
C TYR A 40 -0.56 -2.05 -33.85
N ASP A 41 -0.44 -3.10 -34.67
CA ASP A 41 -0.48 -3.02 -36.14
C ASP A 41 -1.86 -3.41 -36.73
N ASN A 42 -2.90 -3.45 -35.90
CA ASN A 42 -4.23 -3.86 -36.31
C ASN A 42 -5.12 -2.65 -36.64
N ASP A 43 -5.56 -2.52 -37.89
CA ASP A 43 -6.47 -1.44 -38.34
C ASP A 43 -7.74 -1.34 -37.48
N ASN A 44 -8.22 -2.47 -36.94
CA ASN A 44 -9.37 -2.49 -36.04
C ASN A 44 -9.06 -1.82 -34.69
N PHE A 45 -7.84 -1.94 -34.19
CA PHE A 45 -7.42 -1.28 -32.96
C PHE A 45 -7.23 0.23 -33.17
N THR A 46 -6.67 0.64 -34.32
CA THR A 46 -6.64 2.05 -34.71
C THR A 46 -8.05 2.65 -34.76
N THR A 47 -8.99 1.93 -35.39
CA THR A 47 -10.41 2.33 -35.44
C THR A 47 -11.02 2.46 -34.03
N LEU A 48 -10.67 1.57 -33.11
CA LEU A 48 -11.08 1.68 -31.70
C LEU A 48 -10.49 2.93 -31.05
N LEU A 49 -9.20 3.22 -31.24
CA LEU A 49 -8.52 4.36 -30.63
C LEU A 49 -8.99 5.72 -31.17
N ASP A 50 -9.40 5.78 -32.44
CA ASP A 50 -9.94 7.00 -33.06
C ASP A 50 -11.31 7.40 -32.48
N ASP A 51 -12.09 6.42 -32.01
CA ASP A 51 -13.42 6.65 -31.45
C ASP A 51 -13.45 6.63 -29.90
N LEU A 52 -12.39 6.09 -29.27
CA LEU A 52 -12.25 6.07 -27.82
C LEU A 52 -11.76 7.42 -27.32
N GLN A 53 -12.38 7.96 -26.26
CA GLN A 53 -11.84 9.13 -25.58
C GLN A 53 -10.42 8.85 -25.05
N GLY A 54 -9.54 9.85 -25.13
CA GLY A 54 -8.26 9.82 -24.46
C GLY A 54 -8.40 9.78 -22.93
N ASN A 55 -7.30 9.91 -22.21
CA ASN A 55 -7.19 9.74 -20.75
C ASN A 55 -7.51 8.33 -20.23
N ILE A 56 -8.25 7.49 -20.96
CA ILE A 56 -8.59 6.11 -20.56
C ILE A 56 -7.35 5.22 -20.61
N LEU A 57 -6.92 4.79 -21.80
CA LEU A 57 -5.76 3.88 -21.93
C LEU A 57 -4.41 4.56 -21.68
N LEU A 58 -4.35 5.89 -21.82
CA LEU A 58 -3.15 6.69 -21.58
C LEU A 58 -3.50 7.94 -20.79
N HIS A 59 -2.75 8.28 -19.74
CA HIS A 59 -2.97 9.49 -18.95
C HIS A 59 -2.74 10.77 -19.79
N HIS A 60 -3.59 11.79 -19.63
CA HIS A 60 -3.57 13.04 -20.41
C HIS A 60 -2.22 13.79 -20.37
N SER A 61 -1.37 13.53 -19.38
CA SER A 61 0.03 13.99 -19.27
C SER A 61 0.25 15.52 -19.18
N LYS A 62 -0.83 16.30 -19.25
CA LYS A 62 -0.83 17.76 -19.03
C LYS A 62 -0.56 18.14 -17.57
N LYS A 63 0.11 19.28 -17.37
CA LYS A 63 0.48 19.80 -16.03
C LYS A 63 -0.71 20.22 -15.18
N PHE A 64 -1.75 20.77 -15.81
CA PHE A 64 -2.94 21.28 -15.15
C PHE A 64 -4.19 20.65 -15.74
N SER A 65 -5.19 20.47 -14.91
CA SER A 65 -6.51 19.95 -15.29
C SER A 65 -7.60 20.67 -14.50
N ARG A 66 -8.77 20.84 -15.09
CA ARG A 66 -9.96 21.36 -14.45
C ARG A 66 -11.13 20.45 -14.69
N TYR A 67 -11.91 20.23 -13.64
CA TYR A 67 -13.09 19.37 -13.62
C TYR A 67 -14.30 20.26 -13.34
N TYR A 68 -15.29 20.25 -14.23
CA TYR A 68 -16.59 20.85 -14.01
C TYR A 68 -17.58 19.74 -13.72
N LEU A 69 -18.14 19.72 -12.53
CA LEU A 69 -19.22 18.81 -12.15
C LEU A 69 -20.54 19.51 -12.42
N ILE A 70 -21.35 18.92 -13.28
CA ILE A 70 -22.46 19.60 -13.95
C ILE A 70 -23.78 18.91 -13.60
N GLN A 71 -24.79 19.71 -13.34
CA GLN A 71 -26.18 19.31 -13.29
C GLN A 71 -26.89 19.79 -14.57
N ILE A 72 -27.57 18.89 -15.26
CA ILE A 72 -28.34 19.20 -16.46
C ILE A 72 -29.72 19.75 -16.04
N GLY A 73 -30.08 20.92 -16.59
CA GLY A 73 -31.40 21.54 -16.41
C GLY A 73 -32.28 21.43 -17.65
N ILE A 74 -31.77 21.87 -18.80
CA ILE A 74 -32.45 21.94 -20.10
C ILE A 74 -31.85 20.89 -21.03
N GLN A 75 -32.58 19.79 -21.26
CA GLN A 75 -32.12 18.65 -22.06
C GLN A 75 -31.63 19.05 -23.46
N ASN A 76 -32.43 19.80 -24.23
CA ASN A 76 -32.07 20.14 -25.62
C ASN A 76 -30.82 21.02 -25.72
N GLY A 77 -30.68 22.01 -24.84
CA GLY A 77 -29.48 22.85 -24.78
C GLY A 77 -28.23 22.04 -24.46
N ALA A 78 -28.33 21.10 -23.51
CA ALA A 78 -27.25 20.18 -23.19
C ALA A 78 -26.87 19.31 -24.39
N LEU A 79 -27.84 18.67 -25.06
CA LEU A 79 -27.60 17.83 -26.24
C LEU A 79 -26.93 18.60 -27.39
N GLU A 80 -27.39 19.81 -27.66
CA GLU A 80 -26.84 20.67 -28.73
C GLU A 80 -25.42 21.12 -28.46
N TRP A 81 -25.08 21.33 -27.18
CA TRP A 81 -23.75 21.74 -26.75
C TRP A 81 -22.78 20.56 -26.72
N ILE A 82 -23.18 19.43 -26.12
CA ILE A 82 -22.34 18.22 -25.99
C ILE A 82 -21.86 17.73 -27.35
N GLN A 83 -22.74 17.67 -28.37
CA GLN A 83 -22.36 17.18 -29.70
C GLN A 83 -21.32 18.06 -30.42
N LYS A 84 -21.12 19.31 -29.98
CA LYS A 84 -20.17 20.27 -30.57
C LYS A 84 -18.81 20.27 -29.86
N LEU A 85 -18.64 19.48 -28.80
CA LEU A 85 -17.38 19.41 -28.06
C LEU A 85 -16.27 18.82 -28.93
N ASN A 86 -15.12 19.49 -28.98
CA ASN A 86 -13.93 18.97 -29.62
C ASN A 86 -13.18 18.01 -28.69
N LEU A 87 -13.70 16.80 -28.57
CA LEU A 87 -13.17 15.75 -27.67
C LEU A 87 -11.82 15.21 -28.19
N THR A 88 -10.91 14.91 -27.26
CA THR A 88 -9.60 14.36 -27.59
C THR A 88 -9.67 12.84 -27.71
N ALA A 89 -9.32 12.30 -28.88
CA ALA A 89 -9.27 10.86 -29.13
C ALA A 89 -8.04 10.19 -28.50
N ALA A 90 -8.16 8.90 -28.19
CA ALA A 90 -7.04 8.12 -27.67
C ALA A 90 -5.91 8.01 -28.70
N SER A 91 -6.24 7.92 -29.99
CA SER A 91 -5.26 7.89 -31.07
C SER A 91 -4.49 9.22 -31.22
N GLU A 92 -5.18 10.35 -31.10
CA GLU A 92 -4.59 11.69 -31.12
C GLU A 92 -3.58 11.85 -29.97
N GLN A 93 -4.03 11.56 -28.75
CA GLN A 93 -3.19 11.63 -27.56
C GLN A 93 -2.01 10.65 -27.59
N TYR A 94 -2.20 9.50 -28.25
CA TYR A 94 -1.15 8.51 -28.41
C TYR A 94 -0.04 9.01 -29.36
N LYS A 95 -0.42 9.56 -30.52
CA LYS A 95 0.51 10.07 -31.54
C LYS A 95 1.39 11.19 -31.01
N ASP A 96 0.81 12.14 -30.29
CA ASP A 96 1.54 13.22 -29.66
C ASP A 96 0.96 13.55 -28.29
N ARG A 97 1.66 13.16 -27.22
CA ARG A 97 1.17 13.41 -25.85
C ARG A 97 1.08 14.90 -25.52
N LEU A 98 1.77 15.75 -26.27
CA LEU A 98 1.79 17.20 -26.06
C LEU A 98 0.76 17.95 -26.93
N ASN A 99 0.22 17.31 -27.98
CA ASN A 99 -0.81 17.87 -28.86
C ASN A 99 -2.13 17.05 -28.72
N PRO A 100 -3.29 17.67 -28.47
CA PRO A 100 -3.63 19.09 -28.57
C PRO A 100 -3.13 19.91 -27.38
N LEU A 101 -3.04 21.23 -27.55
CA LEU A 101 -2.71 22.18 -26.45
C LEU A 101 -3.68 22.03 -25.27
N ILE A 102 -4.94 21.73 -25.57
CA ILE A 102 -6.03 21.52 -24.62
C ILE A 102 -6.65 20.16 -24.93
N ASN A 103 -6.67 19.28 -23.94
CA ASN A 103 -7.42 18.04 -24.04
C ASN A 103 -8.79 18.22 -23.38
N ILE A 104 -9.84 17.73 -24.03
CA ILE A 104 -11.23 17.83 -23.56
C ILE A 104 -11.83 16.43 -23.50
N TYR A 105 -12.46 16.12 -22.36
CA TYR A 105 -13.14 14.84 -22.13
C TYR A 105 -14.48 15.09 -21.45
N PHE A 106 -15.46 14.23 -21.72
CA PHE A 106 -16.81 14.37 -21.19
C PHE A 106 -17.35 13.02 -20.73
N TYR A 107 -17.86 13.01 -19.50
CA TYR A 107 -18.31 11.81 -18.80
C TYR A 107 -19.72 12.01 -18.27
N LEU A 108 -20.54 10.96 -18.30
CA LEU A 108 -21.95 11.00 -17.90
C LEU A 108 -22.21 10.06 -16.73
N THR A 109 -22.97 10.51 -15.73
CA THR A 109 -23.56 9.60 -14.73
C THR A 109 -24.82 8.95 -15.30
N TRP A 110 -25.35 7.93 -14.63
CA TRP A 110 -26.64 7.36 -15.01
C TRP A 110 -27.79 8.39 -15.00
N SER A 111 -27.81 9.29 -14.01
CA SER A 111 -28.75 10.41 -13.97
C SER A 111 -28.61 11.31 -15.20
N GLY A 112 -27.37 11.61 -15.62
CA GLY A 112 -27.11 12.34 -16.85
C GLY A 112 -27.67 11.65 -18.10
N TYR A 113 -27.48 10.34 -18.23
CA TYR A 113 -28.11 9.58 -19.32
C TYR A 113 -29.64 9.69 -19.31
N LYS A 114 -30.27 9.59 -18.13
CA LYS A 114 -31.73 9.75 -17.99
C LYS A 114 -32.20 11.15 -18.37
N LYS A 115 -31.56 12.20 -17.86
CA LYS A 115 -31.91 13.59 -18.19
C LYS A 115 -31.69 13.94 -19.65
N LEU A 116 -30.76 13.26 -20.33
CA LEU A 116 -30.55 13.41 -21.77
C LEU A 116 -31.51 12.55 -22.61
N GLY A 117 -32.36 11.71 -22.01
CA GLY A 117 -33.25 10.79 -22.76
C GLY A 117 -32.52 9.61 -23.40
N LEU A 118 -31.34 9.24 -22.88
CA LEU A 118 -30.41 8.28 -23.45
C LEU A 118 -30.16 7.06 -22.55
N ASP A 119 -30.93 6.88 -21.48
CA ASP A 119 -30.86 5.76 -20.52
C ASP A 119 -30.92 4.38 -21.17
N HIS A 120 -31.72 4.21 -22.22
CA HIS A 120 -31.77 2.97 -23.02
C HIS A 120 -30.43 2.60 -23.70
N LEU A 121 -29.53 3.57 -23.90
CA LEU A 121 -28.18 3.38 -24.45
C LEU A 121 -27.09 3.39 -23.38
N ALA A 122 -27.43 3.69 -22.13
CA ALA A 122 -26.48 3.64 -21.04
C ALA A 122 -25.92 2.21 -20.89
N PRO A 123 -24.65 2.08 -20.51
CA PRO A 123 -24.06 0.78 -20.25
C PRO A 123 -24.58 0.22 -18.92
N PHE A 124 -24.67 -1.10 -18.83
CA PHE A 124 -25.13 -1.80 -17.64
C PHE A 124 -23.98 -2.64 -17.09
N ASP A 125 -23.70 -2.51 -15.79
CA ASP A 125 -22.86 -3.44 -15.07
C ASP A 125 -23.74 -4.54 -14.46
N ASP A 126 -23.22 -5.76 -14.34
CA ASP A 126 -24.01 -6.96 -14.00
C ASP A 126 -24.78 -6.88 -12.66
N LYS A 127 -24.48 -5.87 -11.85
CA LYS A 127 -25.01 -5.66 -10.49
C LYS A 127 -25.56 -4.23 -10.26
N GLY A 128 -25.72 -3.43 -11.32
CA GLY A 128 -26.41 -2.14 -11.28
C GLY A 128 -25.72 -1.01 -10.50
N ALA A 129 -24.42 -1.07 -10.23
CA ALA A 129 -23.74 -0.03 -9.44
C ALA A 129 -23.65 1.30 -10.18
N PHE A 130 -23.41 1.29 -11.50
CA PHE A 130 -23.48 2.51 -12.30
C PHE A 130 -24.87 3.13 -12.30
N GLU A 131 -25.91 2.31 -12.44
CA GLU A 131 -27.32 2.77 -12.39
C GLU A 131 -27.69 3.36 -11.03
N ALA A 132 -27.26 2.71 -9.95
CA ALA A 132 -27.54 3.15 -8.59
C ALA A 132 -26.83 4.47 -8.21
N GLY A 133 -25.69 4.77 -8.85
CA GLY A 133 -24.82 5.90 -8.51
C GLY A 133 -24.03 5.68 -7.22
N MET A 134 -22.91 6.38 -7.03
CA MET A 134 -21.99 6.09 -5.92
C MET A 134 -22.63 6.36 -4.55
N HIS A 135 -23.47 7.39 -4.42
CA HIS A 135 -24.12 7.72 -3.14
C HIS A 135 -24.94 6.55 -2.57
N THR A 136 -25.68 5.84 -3.41
CA THR A 136 -26.46 4.65 -2.98
C THR A 136 -25.54 3.50 -2.52
N ARG A 137 -24.27 3.53 -2.94
CA ARG A 137 -23.26 2.51 -2.69
C ARG A 137 -22.35 2.83 -1.51
N LEU A 138 -22.44 4.02 -0.92
CA LEU A 138 -21.55 4.43 0.19
C LEU A 138 -21.56 3.50 1.40
N PRO A 139 -22.72 2.98 1.86
CA PRO A 139 -22.71 2.01 2.95
C PRO A 139 -21.92 0.75 2.61
N PHE A 140 -21.90 0.34 1.34
CA PHE A 140 -21.16 -0.82 0.84
C PHE A 140 -19.67 -0.56 0.73
N LEU A 141 -19.29 0.64 0.30
CA LEU A 141 -17.90 1.07 0.21
C LEU A 141 -17.33 1.50 1.58
N GLU A 142 -18.20 1.59 2.59
CA GLU A 142 -17.92 2.08 3.93
C GLU A 142 -17.23 3.46 3.90
N LEU A 143 -17.69 4.30 2.97
CA LEU A 143 -17.25 5.67 2.82
C LEU A 143 -18.19 6.62 3.58
N GLY A 144 -17.67 7.72 4.14
CA GLY A 144 -18.45 8.60 5.00
C GLY A 144 -19.56 9.39 4.29
N ASN A 145 -20.58 9.81 5.04
CA ASN A 145 -21.78 10.49 4.52
C ASN A 145 -21.55 11.86 3.82
N LYS A 146 -20.31 12.38 3.79
CA LYS A 146 -19.98 13.62 3.09
C LYS A 146 -20.15 13.52 1.56
N LEU A 147 -20.10 12.30 1.02
CA LEU A 147 -20.25 12.04 -0.40
C LEU A 147 -21.74 12.10 -0.78
N ASN A 148 -22.26 13.23 -1.27
CA ASN A 148 -23.58 13.27 -1.90
C ASN A 148 -23.45 13.67 -3.38
N ASP A 149 -23.73 12.72 -4.27
CA ASP A 149 -23.50 12.84 -5.71
C ASP A 149 -24.78 12.80 -6.55
N LYS A 150 -25.95 12.67 -5.92
CA LYS A 150 -27.24 12.55 -6.62
C LYS A 150 -27.56 13.73 -7.53
N ASP A 151 -26.86 14.84 -7.37
CA ASP A 151 -27.02 16.05 -8.19
C ASP A 151 -26.07 16.12 -9.38
N ILE A 152 -25.05 15.25 -9.47
CA ILE A 152 -24.07 15.27 -10.55
C ILE A 152 -24.58 14.44 -11.74
N ASP A 153 -24.80 15.10 -12.87
CA ASP A 153 -25.24 14.47 -14.11
C ASP A 153 -24.09 14.22 -15.09
N ALA A 154 -23.10 15.10 -15.10
CA ALA A 154 -21.97 15.02 -16.02
C ALA A 154 -20.69 15.60 -15.42
N MET A 155 -19.55 15.24 -16.03
CA MET A 155 -18.26 15.85 -15.74
C MET A 155 -17.55 16.24 -17.04
N LEU A 156 -17.20 17.51 -17.17
CA LEU A 156 -16.29 18.01 -18.19
C LEU A 156 -14.88 18.11 -17.61
N LEU A 157 -13.92 17.44 -18.24
CA LEU A 157 -12.50 17.52 -17.89
C LEU A 157 -11.75 18.27 -18.98
N ILE A 158 -11.04 19.32 -18.59
CA ILE A 158 -10.16 20.09 -19.48
C ILE A 158 -8.73 20.01 -18.95
N ALA A 159 -7.76 19.62 -19.76
CA ALA A 159 -6.37 19.52 -19.35
C ALA A 159 -5.44 20.31 -20.28
N SER A 160 -4.49 21.05 -19.73
CA SER A 160 -3.49 21.81 -20.50
C SER A 160 -2.17 21.97 -19.75
N ASN A 161 -1.09 22.21 -20.50
CA ASN A 161 0.19 22.63 -19.93
C ASN A 161 0.22 24.12 -19.55
N GLN A 162 -0.76 24.88 -20.03
CA GLN A 162 -0.92 26.30 -19.74
C GLN A 162 -2.09 26.49 -18.77
N LYS A 163 -1.81 27.04 -17.58
CA LYS A 163 -2.84 27.25 -16.56
C LYS A 163 -3.94 28.18 -17.08
N GLN A 164 -3.59 29.23 -17.82
CA GLN A 164 -4.59 30.16 -18.40
C GLN A 164 -5.60 29.47 -19.31
N SER A 165 -5.19 28.46 -20.10
CA SER A 165 -6.07 27.74 -21.03
C SER A 165 -7.18 26.94 -20.35
N ILE A 166 -6.97 26.52 -19.10
CA ILE A 166 -8.03 25.88 -18.30
C ILE A 166 -8.71 26.88 -17.36
N THR A 167 -8.11 28.07 -17.13
CA THR A 167 -8.63 29.09 -16.22
C THR A 167 -9.34 30.26 -16.86
N SER A 168 -9.36 30.39 -18.18
CA SER A 168 -10.24 31.31 -18.91
C SER A 168 -11.69 30.87 -18.72
N LYS A 169 -12.25 31.17 -17.54
CA LYS A 169 -13.46 30.58 -16.97
C LYS A 169 -14.75 31.01 -17.64
N LYS A 170 -14.78 32.15 -18.35
CA LYS A 170 -16.03 32.67 -18.93
C LYS A 170 -16.63 31.71 -19.95
N GLY A 171 -15.86 31.24 -20.95
CA GLY A 171 -16.41 30.43 -22.04
C GLY A 171 -17.22 29.20 -21.60
N TYR A 172 -16.67 28.31 -20.77
CA TYR A 172 -17.35 27.05 -20.42
C TYR A 172 -18.43 27.21 -19.33
N ILE A 173 -18.21 28.08 -18.33
CA ILE A 173 -19.23 28.31 -17.29
C ILE A 173 -20.43 28.99 -17.93
N ASP A 174 -20.20 30.04 -18.73
CA ASP A 174 -21.25 30.78 -19.42
C ASP A 174 -22.00 29.83 -20.39
N ALA A 175 -21.27 29.04 -21.18
CA ALA A 175 -21.89 28.09 -22.11
C ALA A 175 -22.67 26.95 -21.43
N ILE A 176 -22.32 26.57 -20.19
CA ILE A 176 -23.10 25.59 -19.41
C ILE A 176 -24.32 26.27 -18.78
N SER A 177 -24.20 27.52 -18.35
CA SER A 177 -25.29 28.26 -17.67
C SER A 177 -26.56 28.42 -18.52
N ASP A 178 -26.42 28.35 -19.84
CA ASP A 178 -27.54 28.37 -20.80
C ASP A 178 -28.46 27.14 -20.68
N TRP A 179 -27.97 26.01 -20.15
CA TRP A 179 -28.71 24.75 -20.12
C TRP A 179 -28.56 23.95 -18.82
N GLY A 180 -27.70 24.35 -17.90
CA GLY A 180 -27.42 23.62 -16.67
C GLY A 180 -26.64 24.42 -15.65
N ASN A 181 -26.26 23.76 -14.56
CA ASN A 181 -25.54 24.38 -13.45
C ASN A 181 -24.17 23.70 -13.26
N VAL A 182 -23.13 24.51 -13.10
CA VAL A 182 -21.84 24.01 -12.61
C VAL A 182 -21.90 23.93 -11.08
N LEU A 183 -22.01 22.72 -10.54
CA LEU A 183 -22.12 22.47 -9.10
C LEU A 183 -20.78 22.70 -8.39
N LYS A 184 -19.70 22.21 -8.98
CA LYS A 184 -18.35 22.28 -8.43
C LYS A 184 -17.33 22.41 -9.54
N ILE A 185 -16.24 23.12 -9.23
CA ILE A 185 -15.05 23.20 -10.06
C ILE A 185 -13.88 22.72 -9.22
N GLU A 186 -13.16 21.72 -9.72
CA GLU A 186 -11.92 21.26 -9.11
C GLU A 186 -10.73 21.55 -10.02
N ASP A 187 -9.64 22.01 -9.42
CA ASP A 187 -8.38 22.28 -10.10
C ASP A 187 -7.34 21.22 -9.70
N GLY A 188 -6.94 20.43 -10.69
CA GLY A 188 -5.92 19.40 -10.57
C GLY A 188 -4.57 19.83 -11.16
N HIS A 189 -3.48 19.29 -10.62
CA HIS A 189 -2.14 19.51 -11.13
C HIS A 189 -1.21 18.32 -10.82
N ILE A 190 -0.09 18.26 -11.55
CA ILE A 190 1.01 17.32 -11.28
C ILE A 190 2.04 18.02 -10.40
N LEU A 191 2.16 17.60 -9.14
CA LEU A 191 3.24 18.02 -8.26
C LEU A 191 4.53 17.28 -8.64
N ARG A 192 5.64 18.02 -8.73
CA ARG A 192 6.96 17.44 -8.98
C ARG A 192 7.98 17.92 -7.95
N LYS A 193 8.70 16.97 -7.34
CA LYS A 193 9.82 17.25 -6.42
C LYS A 193 11.14 16.82 -7.03
N GLU A 194 12.20 17.54 -6.67
CA GLU A 194 13.56 17.17 -7.06
C GLU A 194 14.05 16.00 -6.20
N MET A 195 14.58 14.97 -6.85
CA MET A 195 15.15 13.80 -6.19
C MET A 195 16.49 13.43 -6.83
N ASN A 196 17.41 12.92 -6.02
CA ASN A 196 18.68 12.37 -6.48
C ASN A 196 18.45 10.94 -6.97
N LEU A 197 18.48 10.74 -8.29
CA LEU A 197 18.20 9.45 -8.91
C LEU A 197 19.41 8.91 -9.68
N LYS A 198 19.68 7.62 -9.53
CA LYS A 198 20.64 6.85 -10.30
C LYS A 198 20.14 6.69 -11.73
N PHE A 199 20.96 7.18 -12.66
CA PHE A 199 20.82 6.93 -14.09
C PHE A 199 22.13 6.32 -14.60
N LYS A 200 22.11 5.03 -14.90
CA LYS A 200 23.34 4.22 -15.09
C LYS A 200 24.20 4.29 -13.81
N ARG A 201 25.50 4.57 -13.94
CA ARG A 201 26.45 4.70 -12.81
C ARG A 201 26.56 6.12 -12.23
N LYS A 202 25.67 7.05 -12.59
CA LYS A 202 25.72 8.45 -12.11
C LYS A 202 24.43 8.83 -11.37
N ILE A 203 24.56 9.65 -10.33
CA ILE A 203 23.44 10.29 -9.63
C ILE A 203 23.12 11.60 -10.36
N LYS A 204 21.83 11.85 -10.63
CA LYS A 204 21.32 13.08 -11.23
C LYS A 204 20.12 13.59 -10.43
N LYS A 205 20.03 14.91 -10.28
CA LYS A 205 18.81 15.57 -9.78
C LYS A 205 17.75 15.57 -10.88
N GLU A 206 16.60 14.98 -10.62
CA GLU A 206 15.47 14.96 -11.55
C GLU A 206 14.16 15.35 -10.85
N LYS A 207 13.25 16.01 -11.59
CA LYS A 207 11.91 16.37 -11.11
C LYS A 207 10.92 15.23 -11.38
N VAL A 208 10.61 14.45 -10.37
CA VAL A 208 9.66 13.33 -10.46
C VAL A 208 8.30 13.71 -9.91
N ALA A 209 7.24 13.11 -10.48
CA ALA A 209 5.88 13.29 -9.98
C ALA A 209 5.73 12.57 -8.64
N VAL A 210 5.12 13.26 -7.68
CA VAL A 210 4.88 12.75 -6.32
C VAL A 210 3.49 13.15 -5.83
N ASP A 211 3.00 12.47 -4.79
CA ASP A 211 1.81 12.88 -4.04
C ASP A 211 2.13 13.89 -2.92
N TRP A 212 1.13 14.28 -2.12
CA TRP A 212 1.33 15.19 -1.00
C TRP A 212 2.13 14.60 0.17
N PHE A 213 2.17 13.27 0.31
CA PHE A 213 3.01 12.59 1.28
C PHE A 213 4.47 12.46 0.82
N GLY A 214 4.74 12.77 -0.47
CA GLY A 214 6.09 12.79 -1.05
C GLY A 214 6.46 11.51 -1.80
N TYR A 215 5.53 10.58 -1.99
CA TYR A 215 5.77 9.31 -2.67
C TYR A 215 5.56 9.48 -4.16
N ARG A 216 6.43 8.88 -4.97
CA ARG A 216 6.19 8.74 -6.40
C ARG A 216 4.93 7.91 -6.65
N ASP A 217 3.95 8.50 -7.31
CA ASP A 217 2.71 7.83 -7.72
C ASP A 217 2.73 7.49 -9.23
N GLY A 218 1.79 6.65 -9.66
CA GLY A 218 1.58 6.24 -11.04
C GLY A 218 2.56 5.18 -11.55
N ILE A 219 3.36 4.56 -10.67
CA ILE A 219 4.37 3.55 -11.03
C ILE A 219 3.69 2.27 -11.57
N SER A 220 2.78 1.69 -10.78
CA SER A 220 2.08 0.46 -11.16
C SER A 220 0.76 0.80 -11.84
N GLN A 221 0.71 0.56 -13.16
CA GLN A 221 -0.44 0.79 -14.04
C GLN A 221 -0.52 -0.34 -15.07
N PRO A 222 -1.72 -0.75 -15.49
CA PRO A 222 -1.90 -1.55 -16.69
C PRO A 222 -1.25 -0.84 -17.90
N ILE A 223 -0.38 -1.54 -18.63
CA ILE A 223 0.37 -0.98 -19.76
C ILE A 223 -0.27 -1.45 -21.06
N PHE A 224 -0.78 -0.51 -21.86
CA PHE A 224 -1.49 -0.79 -23.12
C PHE A 224 -0.72 -0.39 -24.37
N PHE A 225 0.51 0.11 -24.23
CA PHE A 225 1.33 0.55 -25.36
C PHE A 225 2.77 0.06 -25.15
N PRO A 226 3.36 -0.71 -26.09
CA PRO A 226 4.68 -1.32 -25.93
C PRO A 226 5.80 -0.34 -25.52
N GLU A 227 5.77 0.88 -26.05
CA GLU A 227 6.74 1.96 -25.80
C GLU A 227 6.77 2.40 -24.34
N MET A 228 5.72 2.08 -23.57
CA MET A 228 5.62 2.40 -22.15
C MET A 228 6.16 1.31 -21.23
N ALA A 229 6.37 0.09 -21.72
CA ALA A 229 6.85 -1.04 -20.91
C ALA A 229 8.36 -0.99 -20.63
N GLY A 230 9.10 0.00 -21.17
CA GLY A 230 10.54 0.14 -20.98
C GLY A 230 11.36 -0.58 -22.06
N LYS A 231 12.63 -0.88 -21.76
CA LYS A 231 13.58 -1.46 -22.74
C LYS A 231 13.41 -2.96 -22.99
N VAL A 232 12.82 -3.68 -22.04
CA VAL A 232 12.55 -5.13 -22.16
C VAL A 232 11.04 -5.29 -22.03
N ILE A 233 10.40 -5.62 -23.14
CA ILE A 233 8.96 -5.88 -23.18
C ILE A 233 8.79 -7.38 -22.95
N ASN A 234 8.44 -7.80 -21.74
CA ASN A 234 7.94 -9.16 -21.53
C ASN A 234 6.45 -9.20 -21.96
N LYS A 235 5.99 -10.32 -22.53
CA LYS A 235 4.56 -10.52 -22.88
C LYS A 235 3.65 -10.32 -21.66
N ASP A 236 4.14 -10.65 -20.47
CA ASP A 236 3.41 -10.46 -19.20
C ASP A 236 3.39 -9.01 -18.71
N SER A 237 4.23 -8.13 -19.27
CA SER A 237 4.27 -6.71 -18.89
C SER A 237 3.14 -5.88 -19.49
N LEU A 238 2.43 -6.41 -20.49
CA LEU A 238 1.36 -5.70 -21.20
C LEU A 238 -0.01 -6.21 -20.78
N SER A 239 -0.91 -5.27 -20.55
CA SER A 239 -2.31 -5.56 -20.24
C SER A 239 -3.17 -5.55 -21.50
N THR A 240 -4.26 -6.30 -21.46
CA THR A 240 -5.28 -6.30 -22.52
C THR A 240 -6.24 -5.13 -22.30
N PRO A 241 -6.69 -4.40 -23.33
CA PRO A 241 -7.70 -3.33 -23.19
C PRO A 241 -9.00 -3.78 -22.48
N ARG A 242 -9.30 -5.08 -22.49
CA ARG A 242 -10.41 -5.73 -21.75
C ARG A 242 -10.47 -5.32 -20.27
N VAL A 243 -9.33 -5.00 -19.65
CA VAL A 243 -9.28 -4.55 -18.24
C VAL A 243 -10.15 -3.33 -17.98
N GLY A 244 -10.28 -2.43 -18.96
CA GLY A 244 -11.04 -1.18 -18.82
C GLY A 244 -12.20 -1.00 -19.79
N LEU A 245 -12.16 -1.64 -20.96
CA LEU A 245 -13.07 -1.29 -22.05
C LEU A 245 -14.30 -2.20 -22.14
N ILE A 246 -15.46 -1.56 -22.35
CA ILE A 246 -16.70 -2.19 -22.77
C ILE A 246 -17.19 -1.60 -24.09
N LYS A 247 -18.01 -2.36 -24.82
CA LYS A 247 -18.66 -1.86 -26.04
C LYS A 247 -19.61 -0.74 -25.65
N ASP A 248 -19.49 0.41 -26.31
CA ASP A 248 -20.48 1.47 -26.21
C ASP A 248 -21.69 1.12 -27.10
N ARG A 249 -22.88 1.11 -26.50
CA ARG A 249 -24.16 0.78 -27.16
C ARG A 249 -24.64 1.88 -28.09
N GLY A 250 -24.28 3.12 -27.80
CA GLY A 250 -24.64 4.28 -28.61
C GLY A 250 -23.57 4.70 -29.62
N GLY A 251 -22.39 4.06 -29.57
CA GLY A 251 -21.30 4.30 -30.52
C GLY A 251 -21.58 3.75 -31.92
N VAL A 252 -21.03 4.41 -32.93
CA VAL A 252 -21.34 4.15 -34.35
C VAL A 252 -20.60 2.94 -34.91
N GLY A 253 -19.34 2.79 -34.52
CA GLY A 253 -18.43 1.79 -35.04
C GLY A 253 -18.59 0.42 -34.38
N LYS A 254 -18.15 -0.60 -35.13
CA LYS A 254 -18.04 -1.98 -34.66
C LYS A 254 -17.22 -2.11 -33.37
N TYR A 255 -16.24 -1.21 -33.18
CA TYR A 255 -15.34 -1.20 -32.03
C TYR A 255 -15.49 0.01 -31.11
N SER A 256 -16.55 0.83 -31.27
CA SER A 256 -16.79 1.96 -30.37
C SER A 256 -16.88 1.48 -28.93
N ALA A 257 -16.03 2.04 -28.08
CA ALA A 257 -15.83 1.59 -26.73
C ALA A 257 -15.90 2.75 -25.75
N GLY A 258 -16.19 2.39 -24.50
CA GLY A 258 -16.10 3.29 -23.36
C GLY A 258 -15.59 2.56 -22.13
N SER A 259 -15.56 3.26 -21.00
CA SER A 259 -15.14 2.71 -19.72
C SER A 259 -15.96 3.31 -18.59
N TYR A 260 -16.27 2.51 -17.57
CA TYR A 260 -16.74 3.07 -16.31
C TYR A 260 -15.61 3.85 -15.64
N LEU A 261 -15.97 4.87 -14.88
CA LEU A 261 -15.09 5.76 -14.15
C LEU A 261 -15.61 5.92 -12.73
N ALA A 262 -14.75 5.62 -11.74
CA ALA A 262 -14.99 6.01 -10.36
C ALA A 262 -14.14 7.24 -10.05
N PHE A 263 -14.80 8.31 -9.59
CA PHE A 263 -14.18 9.57 -9.19
C PHE A 263 -14.36 9.78 -7.69
N LEU A 264 -13.29 10.15 -6.99
CA LEU A 264 -13.31 10.52 -5.58
C LEU A 264 -12.44 11.74 -5.33
N LYS A 265 -12.93 12.73 -4.60
CA LYS A 265 -12.08 13.75 -3.97
C LYS A 265 -11.63 13.24 -2.61
N ILE A 266 -10.31 13.09 -2.46
CA ILE A 266 -9.67 12.55 -1.26
C ILE A 266 -8.76 13.63 -0.67
N ARG A 267 -9.06 14.12 0.54
CA ARG A 267 -8.17 15.01 1.30
C ARG A 267 -7.00 14.20 1.87
N GLN A 268 -5.80 14.78 1.84
CA GLN A 268 -4.60 14.20 2.43
C GLN A 268 -4.07 15.10 3.56
N ASP A 269 -3.96 14.54 4.74
CA ASP A 269 -3.48 15.21 5.95
C ASP A 269 -2.00 14.87 6.18
N THR A 270 -1.12 15.75 5.71
CA THR A 270 0.34 15.52 5.77
C THR A 270 0.89 15.57 7.19
N THR A 271 0.18 16.19 8.12
CA THR A 271 0.58 16.25 9.53
C THR A 271 0.26 14.93 10.21
N ALA A 272 -0.98 14.45 10.09
CA ALA A 272 -1.39 13.15 10.60
C ALA A 272 -0.53 12.01 9.99
N PHE A 273 -0.19 12.10 8.70
CA PHE A 273 0.71 11.15 8.06
C PHE A 273 2.09 11.08 8.75
N LYS A 274 2.73 12.22 9.01
CA LYS A 274 4.02 12.27 9.69
C LYS A 274 3.95 11.70 11.11
N GLU A 275 2.88 11.99 11.84
CA GLU A 275 2.65 11.43 13.17
C GLU A 275 2.57 9.90 13.14
N ILE A 276 1.85 9.34 12.17
CA ILE A 276 1.75 7.88 11.96
C ILE A 276 3.12 7.26 11.64
N ILE A 277 3.87 7.86 10.71
CA ILE A 277 5.21 7.36 10.37
C ILE A 277 6.14 7.39 11.59
N ASN A 278 6.08 8.46 12.38
CA ASN A 278 6.84 8.54 13.63
C ASN A 278 6.40 7.48 14.65
N GLU A 279 5.11 7.17 14.75
CA GLU A 279 4.61 6.11 15.63
C GLU A 279 5.15 4.73 15.21
N ILE A 280 5.09 4.41 13.90
CA ILE A 280 5.66 3.18 13.35
C ILE A 280 7.16 3.12 13.65
N LYS A 281 7.90 4.16 13.26
CA LYS A 281 9.36 4.29 13.45
C LYS A 281 9.76 4.07 14.91
N SER A 282 9.10 4.74 15.84
CA SER A 282 9.44 4.67 17.26
C SER A 282 9.22 3.26 17.80
N ARG A 283 8.08 2.63 17.48
CA ARG A 283 7.76 1.28 17.97
C ARG A 283 8.68 0.20 17.41
N ILE A 284 9.00 0.24 16.11
CA ILE A 284 9.97 -0.71 15.54
C ILE A 284 11.38 -0.48 16.12
N SER A 285 11.78 0.77 16.33
CA SER A 285 13.10 1.11 16.86
C SER A 285 13.27 0.66 18.31
N VAL A 286 12.27 0.89 19.18
CA VAL A 286 12.31 0.38 20.56
C VAL A 286 12.46 -1.14 20.57
N LYS A 287 11.63 -1.85 19.79
CA LYS A 287 11.67 -3.31 19.77
C LYS A 287 13.00 -3.85 19.24
N GLU A 288 13.57 -3.23 18.20
CA GLU A 288 14.88 -3.61 17.67
C GLU A 288 16.03 -3.30 18.65
N ILE A 289 16.00 -2.14 19.30
CA ILE A 289 16.97 -1.78 20.36
C ILE A 289 16.94 -2.81 21.48
N ASN A 290 15.74 -3.21 21.94
CA ASN A 290 15.58 -4.22 23.00
C ASN A 290 16.16 -5.58 22.59
N GLN A 291 15.96 -5.97 21.32
CA GLN A 291 16.54 -7.20 20.78
C GLN A 291 18.07 -7.13 20.76
N VAL A 292 18.66 -6.05 20.24
CA VAL A 292 20.12 -5.88 20.20
C VAL A 292 20.72 -5.88 21.61
N ILE A 293 20.07 -5.19 22.54
CA ILE A 293 20.44 -5.14 23.95
C ILE A 293 20.40 -6.54 24.58
N SER A 294 19.32 -7.29 24.34
CA SER A 294 19.14 -8.65 24.85
C SER A 294 20.16 -9.61 24.24
N GLU A 295 20.34 -9.60 22.93
CA GLU A 295 21.30 -10.45 22.19
C GLU A 295 22.73 -10.23 22.71
N LYS A 296 23.16 -8.97 22.82
CA LYS A 296 24.52 -8.64 23.29
C LYS A 296 24.73 -8.98 24.75
N THR A 297 23.71 -8.85 25.59
CA THR A 297 23.86 -9.21 26.99
C THR A 297 23.71 -10.68 27.26
N VAL A 298 22.86 -11.41 26.53
CA VAL A 298 22.89 -12.88 26.57
C VAL A 298 24.27 -13.36 26.14
N GLY A 299 24.83 -12.85 25.04
CA GLY A 299 26.19 -13.18 24.61
C GLY A 299 27.25 -12.85 25.67
N ARG A 300 27.18 -11.65 26.28
CA ARG A 300 28.14 -11.26 27.33
C ARG A 300 27.92 -11.99 28.65
N PHE A 301 26.69 -12.30 29.02
CA PHE A 301 26.35 -13.10 30.19
C PHE A 301 26.84 -14.52 30.00
N ILE A 302 26.64 -15.14 28.83
CA ILE A 302 27.23 -16.44 28.49
C ILE A 302 28.76 -16.35 28.62
N ASN A 303 29.41 -15.30 28.11
CA ASN A 303 30.86 -15.14 28.23
C ASN A 303 31.32 -14.94 29.68
N ASN A 304 30.63 -14.12 30.47
CA ASN A 304 30.98 -13.85 31.87
C ASN A 304 30.70 -15.06 32.75
N THR A 305 29.59 -15.77 32.51
CA THR A 305 29.26 -17.03 33.14
C THR A 305 30.29 -18.09 32.77
N GLN A 306 30.72 -18.16 31.51
CA GLN A 306 31.81 -19.03 31.10
C GLN A 306 33.11 -18.64 31.82
N GLN A 307 33.44 -17.37 31.95
CA GLN A 307 34.59 -16.90 32.73
C GLN A 307 34.46 -17.21 34.23
N ILE A 308 33.26 -17.11 34.81
CA ILE A 308 32.99 -17.48 36.21
C ILE A 308 33.11 -19.00 36.38
N ILE A 309 32.58 -19.79 35.45
CA ILE A 309 32.75 -21.24 35.39
C ILE A 309 34.24 -21.58 35.29
N ASP A 310 34.98 -20.91 34.41
CA ASP A 310 36.43 -21.11 34.24
C ASP A 310 37.22 -20.69 35.51
N LEU A 311 36.81 -19.61 36.20
CA LEU A 311 37.38 -19.17 37.48
C LEU A 311 37.04 -20.11 38.64
N ILE A 312 35.83 -20.67 38.68
CA ILE A 312 35.42 -21.69 39.65
C ILE A 312 36.19 -22.99 39.40
N ILE A 313 36.38 -23.38 38.15
CA ILE A 313 37.20 -24.52 37.74
C ILE A 313 38.67 -24.31 38.12
N LEU A 314 39.17 -23.07 38.14
CA LEU A 314 40.52 -22.73 38.59
C LEU A 314 40.66 -22.61 40.12
N ASN A 315 39.57 -22.53 40.88
CA ASN A 315 39.62 -22.50 42.34
C ASN A 315 39.59 -23.93 42.91
N ASN A 316 40.62 -24.71 42.54
CA ASN A 316 40.80 -26.10 42.95
C ASN A 316 40.67 -26.28 44.47
N ASP A 317 41.08 -25.31 45.29
CA ASP A 317 41.08 -25.45 46.75
C ASP A 317 39.68 -25.54 47.38
N SER A 318 38.70 -24.81 46.87
CA SER A 318 37.32 -24.88 47.37
C SER A 318 36.60 -26.13 46.86
N LEU A 319 36.90 -26.56 45.63
CA LEU A 319 36.45 -27.83 45.07
C LEU A 319 37.04 -29.02 45.84
N ILE A 320 38.31 -28.93 46.26
CA ILE A 320 38.99 -29.91 47.12
C ILE A 320 38.37 -29.95 48.52
N LYS A 321 38.01 -28.81 49.12
CA LYS A 321 37.31 -28.77 50.42
C LYS A 321 35.91 -29.37 50.34
N LEU A 322 35.15 -29.07 49.29
CA LEU A 322 33.83 -29.66 49.05
C LEU A 322 33.95 -31.17 48.79
N LYS A 323 34.92 -31.61 47.97
CA LYS A 323 35.25 -33.03 47.77
C LYS A 323 35.61 -33.73 49.08
N SER A 324 36.44 -33.10 49.92
CA SER A 324 36.86 -33.65 51.21
C SER A 324 35.72 -33.73 52.23
N TYR A 325 34.73 -32.82 52.14
CA TYR A 325 33.52 -32.84 52.96
C TYR A 325 32.52 -33.90 52.47
N LEU A 326 32.28 -33.99 51.15
CA LEU A 326 31.35 -34.95 50.55
C LEU A 326 31.88 -36.40 50.55
N ALA A 327 33.20 -36.60 50.44
CA ALA A 327 33.84 -37.90 50.56
C ALA A 327 33.69 -38.55 51.95
N GLN A 328 33.24 -37.78 52.96
CA GLN A 328 32.88 -38.34 54.28
C GLN A 328 31.55 -39.09 54.25
N TYR A 329 30.76 -38.94 53.18
CA TYR A 329 29.40 -39.45 53.10
C TYR A 329 29.11 -40.25 51.81
N ASN A 330 30.02 -40.30 50.84
CA ASN A 330 29.90 -41.08 49.58
C ASN A 330 31.28 -41.51 49.03
N ASP A 331 31.30 -42.50 48.13
CA ASP A 331 32.53 -42.98 47.48
C ASP A 331 33.08 -41.96 46.46
N ILE A 332 34.41 -41.84 46.38
CA ILE A 332 35.09 -40.73 45.67
C ILE A 332 34.75 -40.70 44.16
N ALA A 333 34.56 -41.87 43.55
CA ALA A 333 34.22 -41.99 42.13
C ALA A 333 32.81 -41.47 41.79
N THR A 334 31.83 -41.66 42.70
CA THR A 334 30.46 -41.14 42.50
C THR A 334 30.38 -39.63 42.72
N VAL A 335 31.25 -39.07 43.57
CA VAL A 335 31.38 -37.63 43.78
C VAL A 335 31.91 -36.92 42.52
N ASP A 336 32.89 -37.51 41.83
CA ASP A 336 33.46 -36.92 40.61
C ASP A 336 32.48 -36.90 39.42
N THR A 337 31.68 -37.95 39.23
CA THR A 337 30.66 -37.97 38.16
C THR A 337 29.54 -36.96 38.43
N SER A 338 29.08 -36.88 39.69
CA SER A 338 28.03 -35.93 40.11
C SER A 338 28.44 -34.46 39.91
N LEU A 339 29.72 -34.13 40.11
CA LEU A 339 30.25 -32.78 39.89
C LEU A 339 30.32 -32.38 38.41
N ILE A 340 30.61 -33.34 37.52
CA ILE A 340 30.58 -33.12 36.06
C ILE A 340 29.13 -32.95 35.59
N ASP A 341 28.20 -33.74 36.13
CA ASP A 341 26.77 -33.63 35.82
C ASP A 341 26.21 -32.28 36.28
N ILE A 342 26.53 -31.84 37.51
CA ILE A 342 26.16 -30.51 38.02
C ILE A 342 26.73 -29.41 37.11
N LYS A 343 27.98 -29.53 36.65
CA LYS A 343 28.60 -28.57 35.72
C LYS A 343 27.82 -28.48 34.39
N ASN A 344 27.46 -29.62 33.80
CA ASN A 344 26.72 -29.66 32.54
C ASN A 344 25.27 -29.19 32.72
N GLU A 345 24.63 -29.48 33.85
CA GLU A 345 23.25 -29.10 34.15
C GLU A 345 23.11 -27.61 34.49
N ILE A 346 24.14 -27.00 35.11
CA ILE A 346 24.23 -25.54 35.29
C ILE A 346 24.30 -24.83 33.93
N ALA A 347 25.12 -25.35 33.01
CA ALA A 347 25.19 -24.84 31.64
C ALA A 347 23.84 -24.99 30.92
N ASP A 348 23.14 -26.10 31.13
CA ASP A 348 21.83 -26.38 30.53
C ASP A 348 20.72 -25.49 31.12
N LEU A 349 20.65 -25.29 32.44
CA LEU A 349 19.73 -24.35 33.10
C LEU A 349 19.91 -22.91 32.64
N ILE A 350 21.16 -22.48 32.43
CA ILE A 350 21.46 -21.15 31.90
C ILE A 350 20.97 -21.03 30.44
N SER A 351 21.11 -22.09 29.65
CA SER A 351 20.61 -22.12 28.27
C SER A 351 19.06 -22.17 28.19
N GLN A 352 18.41 -22.80 29.18
CA GLN A 352 16.95 -22.97 29.25
C GLN A 352 16.23 -21.82 29.96
N SER A 353 16.93 -21.08 30.82
CA SER A 353 16.41 -19.87 31.42
C SER A 353 16.12 -18.89 30.27
N LYS A 354 14.85 -18.52 30.09
CA LYS A 354 14.40 -17.53 29.10
C LYS A 354 14.90 -16.13 29.49
N ILE A 355 16.21 -15.97 29.61
CA ILE A 355 16.89 -14.76 30.06
C ILE A 355 16.59 -13.60 29.11
N SER A 356 16.38 -13.88 27.83
CA SER A 356 15.88 -12.91 26.85
C SER A 356 14.59 -12.22 27.32
N ASP A 357 13.69 -12.95 27.98
CA ASP A 357 12.37 -12.47 28.37
C ASP A 357 12.45 -11.48 29.57
N LEU A 358 13.57 -11.49 30.30
CA LEU A 358 13.82 -10.61 31.46
C LEU A 358 14.44 -9.26 31.06
N PHE A 359 14.87 -9.10 29.81
CA PHE A 359 15.48 -7.88 29.30
C PHE A 359 14.53 -7.04 28.45
N TYR A 360 13.24 -7.39 28.46
CA TYR A 360 12.20 -6.53 27.92
C TYR A 360 11.91 -5.39 28.89
N PHE A 361 11.72 -4.21 28.33
CA PHE A 361 11.20 -3.07 29.07
C PHE A 361 9.76 -3.34 29.48
N ASP A 362 9.41 -2.98 30.71
CA ASP A 362 8.01 -2.92 31.11
C ASP A 362 7.28 -1.77 30.39
N GLU A 363 5.97 -1.64 30.63
CA GLU A 363 5.14 -0.67 29.93
C GLU A 363 5.57 0.79 30.18
N ASP A 364 5.93 1.15 31.41
CA ASP A 364 6.35 2.51 31.77
C ASP A 364 7.72 2.85 31.17
N GLN A 365 8.64 1.88 31.21
CA GLN A 365 9.95 1.95 30.59
C GLN A 365 9.85 2.06 29.07
N GLU A 366 8.95 1.31 28.44
CA GLU A 366 8.65 1.40 27.02
C GLU A 366 8.10 2.80 26.66
N GLN A 367 7.16 3.34 27.44
CA GLN A 367 6.62 4.68 27.21
C GLN A 367 7.69 5.77 27.32
N SER A 368 8.58 5.67 28.32
CA SER A 368 9.69 6.60 28.50
C SER A 368 10.64 6.60 27.28
N LEU A 369 11.01 5.42 26.78
CA LEU A 369 11.87 5.29 25.62
C LEU A 369 11.17 5.72 24.31
N LEU A 370 9.90 5.37 24.15
CA LEU A 370 9.07 5.81 23.02
C LEU A 370 9.00 7.34 22.96
N SER A 371 8.81 8.00 24.11
CA SER A 371 8.79 9.46 24.20
C SER A 371 10.13 10.06 23.75
N ALA A 372 11.25 9.50 24.22
CA ALA A 372 12.57 9.96 23.83
C ALA A 372 12.83 9.79 22.31
N ILE A 373 12.48 8.63 21.73
CA ILE A 373 12.67 8.36 20.29
C ILE A 373 11.75 9.23 19.42
N LYS A 374 10.52 9.53 19.86
CA LYS A 374 9.62 10.44 19.13
C LYS A 374 10.21 11.84 18.94
N THR A 375 11.07 12.28 19.85
CA THR A 375 11.76 13.59 19.79
C THR A 375 13.16 13.53 19.16
N PHE A 376 13.58 12.36 18.70
CA PHE A 376 14.90 12.14 18.10
C PHE A 376 15.04 12.90 16.79
N ASN A 377 16.15 13.64 16.67
CA ASN A 377 16.59 14.29 15.46
C ASN A 377 17.95 13.70 15.06
N PRO A 378 18.10 13.11 13.86
CA PRO A 378 19.38 12.55 13.40
C PRO A 378 20.54 13.55 13.39
N ASN A 379 20.24 14.86 13.33
CA ASN A 379 21.25 15.93 13.35
C ASN A 379 21.72 16.31 14.77
N GLU A 380 21.20 15.67 15.82
CA GLU A 380 21.50 15.98 17.22
C GLU A 380 22.07 14.74 17.94
N PRO A 381 23.38 14.46 17.80
CA PRO A 381 24.00 13.24 18.35
C PRO A 381 23.90 13.14 19.87
N ASP A 382 23.81 14.27 20.58
CA ASP A 382 23.62 14.30 22.03
C ASP A 382 22.28 13.69 22.46
N LYS A 383 21.24 13.77 21.62
CA LYS A 383 19.97 13.09 21.87
C LYS A 383 20.10 11.57 21.77
N ALA A 384 20.91 11.06 20.85
CA ALA A 384 21.20 9.62 20.79
C ALA A 384 21.91 9.15 22.07
N ALA A 385 22.84 9.95 22.60
CA ALA A 385 23.51 9.67 23.86
C ALA A 385 22.53 9.65 25.04
N ASN A 386 21.56 10.57 25.07
CA ASN A 386 20.52 10.56 26.09
C ASN A 386 19.61 9.34 25.99
N ILE A 387 19.13 8.97 24.80
CA ILE A 387 18.34 7.74 24.57
C ILE A 387 19.13 6.51 25.01
N CYS A 388 20.42 6.46 24.67
CA CYS A 388 21.35 5.41 25.08
C CYS A 388 21.47 5.31 26.61
N ASN A 389 21.63 6.44 27.29
CA ASN A 389 21.71 6.49 28.75
C ASN A 389 20.39 6.09 29.40
N SER A 390 19.25 6.56 28.89
CA SER A 390 17.92 6.15 29.36
C SER A 390 17.71 4.65 29.23
N SER A 391 18.03 4.07 28.07
CA SER A 391 17.92 2.63 27.81
C SER A 391 18.80 1.80 28.78
N LYS A 392 20.02 2.26 29.07
CA LYS A 392 20.89 1.61 30.07
C LYS A 392 20.34 1.69 31.48
N ASN A 393 19.82 2.85 31.89
CA ASN A 393 19.31 3.06 33.25
C ASN A 393 18.06 2.23 33.50
N ILE A 394 17.09 2.31 32.59
CA ILE A 394 15.85 1.50 32.58
C ILE A 394 16.17 0.01 32.79
N ARG A 395 17.17 -0.50 32.07
CA ARG A 395 17.54 -1.91 32.16
C ARG A 395 18.22 -2.30 33.47
N ARG A 396 19.05 -1.41 34.03
CA ARG A 396 19.74 -1.66 35.31
C ARG A 396 18.76 -1.91 36.45
N ASP A 397 17.61 -1.24 36.44
CA ASP A 397 16.56 -1.40 37.45
C ASP A 397 15.90 -2.79 37.37
N THR A 398 15.68 -3.32 36.15
CA THR A 398 15.15 -4.67 35.90
C THR A 398 16.19 -5.76 36.21
N GLU A 399 17.46 -5.55 35.88
CA GLU A 399 18.57 -6.48 36.14
C GLU A 399 18.92 -6.62 37.62
N ALA A 400 18.88 -5.52 38.37
CA ALA A 400 19.11 -5.50 39.82
C ALA A 400 18.11 -6.39 40.57
N SER A 401 16.89 -6.53 40.04
CA SER A 401 15.82 -7.36 40.61
C SER A 401 16.04 -8.87 40.38
N PHE A 402 16.75 -9.27 39.32
CA PHE A 402 16.98 -10.68 38.97
C PHE A 402 18.26 -11.26 39.59
N PHE A 403 19.35 -10.48 39.62
CA PHE A 403 20.68 -10.99 39.94
C PHE A 403 20.84 -11.47 41.40
N HIS A 404 19.95 -11.09 42.32
CA HIS A 404 20.18 -11.27 43.75
C HIS A 404 19.45 -12.45 44.42
N SER A 405 18.40 -13.04 43.83
CA SER A 405 17.55 -13.98 44.58
C SER A 405 17.30 -15.31 43.87
N ASN A 406 16.93 -15.30 42.59
CA ASN A 406 16.33 -16.50 41.99
C ASN A 406 17.36 -17.55 41.51
N ILE A 407 18.49 -17.12 40.94
CA ILE A 407 19.55 -18.04 40.49
C ILE A 407 20.24 -18.71 41.69
N LEU A 408 20.50 -17.94 42.75
CA LEU A 408 21.11 -18.44 43.99
C LEU A 408 20.21 -19.46 44.69
N GLU A 409 18.91 -19.18 44.83
CA GLU A 409 17.99 -20.12 45.50
C GLU A 409 17.73 -21.39 44.65
N GLN A 410 17.64 -21.30 43.31
CA GLN A 410 17.45 -22.49 42.45
C GLN A 410 18.67 -23.41 42.44
N LEU A 411 19.89 -22.86 42.48
CA LEU A 411 21.13 -23.62 42.63
C LEU A 411 21.20 -24.32 43.99
N ILE A 412 20.82 -23.61 45.07
CA ILE A 412 20.78 -24.15 46.43
C ILE A 412 19.78 -25.31 46.53
N ASP A 413 18.56 -25.13 46.00
CA ASP A 413 17.51 -26.14 46.07
C ASP A 413 17.84 -27.42 45.28
N LYS A 414 18.53 -27.31 44.14
CA LYS A 414 18.94 -28.51 43.37
C LYS A 414 20.11 -29.27 43.99
N ILE A 415 21.10 -28.58 44.57
CA ILE A 415 22.16 -29.23 45.35
C ILE A 415 21.55 -30.02 46.50
N LEU A 416 20.54 -29.45 47.17
CA LEU A 416 19.82 -30.12 48.25
C LEU A 416 19.02 -31.35 47.78
N ASN A 417 18.47 -31.32 46.56
CA ASN A 417 17.65 -32.42 46.01
C ASN A 417 18.47 -33.59 45.44
N ASN A 418 19.70 -33.36 44.94
CA ASN A 418 20.57 -34.43 44.44
C ASN A 418 21.31 -35.18 45.56
N VAL A 419 21.40 -34.59 46.76
CA VAL A 419 21.97 -35.22 47.96
C VAL A 419 20.84 -35.87 48.77
N ASN A 420 20.15 -36.85 48.18
CA ASN A 420 18.88 -37.42 48.67
C ASN A 420 18.98 -38.31 49.94
N SER A 421 20.00 -38.17 50.77
CA SER A 421 20.12 -39.02 51.98
C SER A 421 20.89 -38.40 53.15
N ILE A 422 21.22 -37.11 53.12
CA ILE A 422 22.01 -36.51 54.20
C ILE A 422 21.23 -35.36 54.84
N ASN A 423 21.07 -35.43 56.16
CA ASN A 423 20.45 -34.39 56.99
C ASN A 423 21.43 -33.21 57.13
N VAL A 424 21.72 -32.53 56.02
CA VAL A 424 22.67 -31.41 55.97
C VAL A 424 21.99 -30.14 56.44
N ASP A 425 22.62 -29.43 57.39
CA ASP A 425 22.14 -28.13 57.86
C ASP A 425 22.10 -27.13 56.69
N LYS A 426 20.88 -26.77 56.25
CA LYS A 426 20.65 -25.78 55.17
C LYS A 426 21.38 -24.46 55.42
N LYS A 427 21.58 -24.06 56.68
CA LYS A 427 22.31 -22.84 57.03
C LYS A 427 23.80 -23.00 56.77
N TYR A 428 24.38 -24.15 57.11
CA TYR A 428 25.78 -24.47 56.86
C TYR A 428 26.08 -24.68 55.37
N LEU A 429 25.20 -25.36 54.62
CA LEU A 429 25.30 -25.48 53.17
C LEU A 429 25.22 -24.12 52.47
N ARG A 430 24.32 -23.24 52.93
CA ARG A 430 24.25 -21.84 52.45
C ARG A 430 25.55 -21.09 52.74
N THR A 431 26.14 -21.27 53.91
CA THR A 431 27.44 -20.67 54.25
C THR A 431 28.56 -21.25 53.37
N LEU A 432 28.60 -22.57 53.17
CA LEU A 432 29.63 -23.26 52.38
C LEU A 432 29.55 -22.96 50.87
N VAL A 433 28.34 -22.86 50.31
CA VAL A 433 28.11 -22.43 48.92
C VAL A 433 28.49 -20.95 48.76
N ASN A 434 28.16 -20.09 49.74
CA ASN A 434 28.64 -18.71 49.76
C ASN A 434 30.18 -18.62 49.85
N ASP A 435 30.83 -19.55 50.56
CA ASP A 435 32.29 -19.63 50.69
C ASP A 435 32.97 -20.21 49.43
N LEU A 436 32.33 -21.17 48.73
CA LEU A 436 32.76 -21.67 47.40
C LEU A 436 32.76 -20.56 46.35
N TYR A 437 31.83 -19.62 46.47
CA TYR A 437 31.75 -18.39 45.68
C TYR A 437 32.55 -17.22 46.26
N SER A 438 33.38 -17.44 47.29
CA SER A 438 34.40 -16.49 47.70
C SER A 438 35.54 -16.50 46.69
N ILE A 439 35.25 -15.98 45.50
CA ILE A 439 36.22 -15.23 44.73
C ILE A 439 36.80 -14.22 45.74
N ASP A 440 38.13 -14.20 45.92
CA ASP A 440 38.86 -13.22 46.72
C ASP A 440 38.12 -11.89 46.70
N SER A 441 37.81 -11.30 47.86
CA SER A 441 37.07 -10.06 47.96
C SER A 441 37.54 -8.99 46.98
N ASP A 442 38.83 -8.93 46.66
CA ASP A 442 39.37 -8.01 45.65
C ASP A 442 39.11 -8.46 44.21
N LYS A 443 39.16 -9.76 43.89
CA LYS A 443 38.75 -10.30 42.59
C LYS A 443 37.23 -10.29 42.39
N LYS A 444 36.45 -10.45 43.46
CA LYS A 444 34.99 -10.36 43.48
C LYS A 444 34.59 -8.92 43.35
N ASN A 445 35.23 -8.01 44.09
CA ASN A 445 35.04 -6.58 43.91
C ASN A 445 35.56 -6.13 42.55
N ASN A 446 36.65 -6.67 42.00
CA ASN A 446 37.11 -6.36 40.66
C ASN A 446 36.20 -6.93 39.58
N LEU A 447 35.64 -8.14 39.73
CA LEU A 447 34.64 -8.69 38.81
C LEU A 447 33.31 -7.93 38.93
N ILE A 448 32.85 -7.66 40.15
CA ILE A 448 31.67 -6.83 40.43
C ILE A 448 31.90 -5.40 39.95
N ASN A 449 33.09 -4.83 40.04
CA ASN A 449 33.45 -3.53 39.49
C ASN A 449 33.70 -3.63 37.97
N GLU A 450 34.18 -4.73 37.40
CA GLU A 450 34.22 -4.90 35.94
C GLU A 450 32.81 -5.06 35.36
N LEU A 451 31.89 -5.67 36.11
CA LEU A 451 30.48 -5.83 35.75
C LEU A 451 29.66 -4.55 36.01
N LYS A 452 29.92 -3.82 37.11
CA LYS A 452 29.25 -2.55 37.49
C LYS A 452 29.87 -1.31 36.82
N PHE A 453 31.19 -1.27 36.67
CA PHE A 453 32.01 -0.08 36.38
C PHE A 453 32.55 -0.02 34.95
N ASN A 454 32.59 -1.12 34.17
CA ASN A 454 32.94 -1.04 32.74
C ASN A 454 31.87 -0.40 31.85
N GLY A 455 30.99 0.46 32.37
CA GLY A 455 30.32 1.49 31.57
C GLY A 455 29.61 1.01 30.29
N LEU A 456 29.10 -0.23 30.31
CA LEU A 456 28.70 -0.95 29.11
C LEU A 456 27.39 -0.41 28.54
N SER A 457 27.53 0.54 27.64
CA SER A 457 26.64 0.65 26.50
C SER A 457 26.57 -0.71 25.81
N PHE A 458 25.60 -1.57 26.15
CA PHE A 458 25.32 -2.76 25.34
C PHE A 458 24.94 -2.34 23.92
N ILE A 459 24.33 -1.15 23.78
CA ILE A 459 24.14 -0.49 22.50
C ILE A 459 24.80 0.88 22.53
N THR A 460 25.49 1.29 21.47
CA THR A 460 26.16 2.60 21.36
C THR A 460 25.22 3.66 20.78
N SER A 461 25.53 4.95 20.98
CA SER A 461 24.78 6.05 20.35
C SER A 461 24.78 5.97 18.82
N GLN A 462 25.86 5.44 18.23
CA GLN A 462 25.97 5.22 16.78
C GLN A 462 25.04 4.09 16.33
N GLU A 463 24.94 3.00 17.08
CA GLU A 463 24.01 1.90 16.77
C GLU A 463 22.56 2.34 16.91
N ILE A 464 22.21 3.08 17.97
CA ILE A 464 20.87 3.66 18.13
C ILE A 464 20.53 4.57 16.95
N THR A 465 21.44 5.49 16.59
CA THR A 465 21.25 6.39 15.45
C THR A 465 21.05 5.58 14.17
N THR A 466 21.85 4.53 13.94
CA THR A 466 21.75 3.68 12.75
C THR A 466 20.41 2.96 12.69
N ILE A 467 19.95 2.38 13.80
CA ILE A 467 18.64 1.72 13.92
C ILE A 467 17.53 2.73 13.63
N ILE A 468 17.52 3.88 14.30
CA ILE A 468 16.44 4.87 14.15
C ILE A 468 16.40 5.42 12.71
N THR A 469 17.55 5.77 12.11
CA THR A 469 17.60 6.29 10.73
C THR A 469 17.17 5.24 9.70
N LYS A 470 17.57 3.98 9.87
CA LYS A 470 17.10 2.88 9.01
C LYS A 470 15.59 2.70 9.13
N ASN A 471 15.09 2.70 10.36
CA ASN A 471 13.68 2.49 10.68
C ASN A 471 12.79 3.66 10.27
N GLU A 472 13.32 4.88 10.18
CA GLU A 472 12.61 6.01 9.59
C GLU A 472 12.23 5.72 8.13
N SER A 473 13.21 5.29 7.33
CA SER A 473 12.98 4.95 5.92
C SER A 473 12.09 3.71 5.76
N LEU A 474 12.23 2.71 6.63
CA LEU A 474 11.39 1.51 6.60
C LEU A 474 9.96 1.80 7.04
N ALA A 475 9.71 2.64 8.04
CA ALA A 475 8.36 2.99 8.49
C ALA A 475 7.53 3.61 7.36
N GLU A 476 8.12 4.54 6.62
CA GLU A 476 7.58 5.12 5.38
C GLU A 476 7.22 4.02 4.36
N ALA A 477 8.19 3.17 4.08
CA ALA A 477 8.06 2.13 3.09
C ALA A 477 7.09 1.01 3.51
N TYR A 478 6.94 0.73 4.79
CA TYR A 478 6.00 -0.23 5.35
C TYR A 478 4.56 0.26 5.31
N PHE A 479 4.34 1.57 5.52
CA PHE A 479 3.00 2.15 5.43
C PHE A 479 2.46 2.07 4.01
N ILE A 480 3.25 2.43 2.99
CA ILE A 480 2.80 2.45 1.59
C ILE A 480 3.07 1.12 0.86
N GLY A 481 4.15 0.43 1.20
CA GLY A 481 4.75 -0.71 0.49
C GLY A 481 5.84 -0.31 -0.52
N ARG A 482 6.17 0.98 -0.61
CA ARG A 482 7.29 1.54 -1.38
C ARG A 482 7.94 2.67 -0.61
N PHE A 483 9.24 2.85 -0.75
CA PHE A 483 9.94 4.06 -0.33
C PHE A 483 9.46 5.27 -1.16
N PRO A 484 9.66 6.52 -0.68
CA PRO A 484 9.26 7.73 -1.41
C PRO A 484 9.80 7.82 -2.84
N ASP A 485 10.99 7.27 -3.10
CA ASP A 485 11.62 7.22 -4.43
C ASP A 485 11.01 6.18 -5.39
N GLY A 486 10.01 5.44 -4.92
CA GLY A 486 9.30 4.39 -5.64
C GLY A 486 9.89 2.99 -5.46
N THR A 487 11.00 2.79 -4.75
CA THR A 487 11.60 1.47 -4.51
C THR A 487 10.62 0.57 -3.75
N PRO A 488 10.34 -0.68 -4.18
CA PRO A 488 9.43 -1.57 -3.46
C PRO A 488 10.09 -2.18 -2.22
N VAL A 489 9.44 -2.02 -1.06
CA VAL A 489 9.97 -2.55 0.22
C VAL A 489 9.96 -4.08 0.26
N ALA A 490 9.18 -4.73 -0.60
CA ALA A 490 9.22 -6.18 -0.75
C ALA A 490 10.59 -6.68 -1.21
N LEU A 491 11.37 -5.86 -1.94
CA LEU A 491 12.64 -6.26 -2.55
C LEU A 491 13.88 -5.69 -1.87
N PHE A 492 13.76 -4.52 -1.26
CA PHE A 492 14.88 -3.77 -0.72
C PHE A 492 14.53 -3.24 0.67
N ASP A 493 15.53 -3.19 1.55
CA ASP A 493 15.45 -2.60 2.88
C ASP A 493 15.78 -1.09 2.91
N GLN A 494 16.12 -0.52 1.75
CA GLN A 494 16.45 0.89 1.58
C GLN A 494 16.10 1.39 0.17
N ALA A 495 15.85 2.71 0.07
CA ALA A 495 15.64 3.40 -1.20
C ALA A 495 16.84 3.22 -2.15
N GLN A 496 16.59 2.72 -3.37
CA GLN A 496 17.67 2.46 -4.33
C GLN A 496 18.05 3.70 -5.15
N GLY A 497 17.17 4.70 -5.20
CA GLY A 497 17.29 5.91 -6.00
C GLY A 497 17.12 5.64 -7.49
N ASN A 498 16.49 4.55 -7.91
CA ASN A 498 16.42 4.22 -9.33
C ASN A 498 15.53 5.21 -10.09
N ARG A 499 16.04 5.74 -11.22
CA ARG A 499 15.26 6.66 -12.06
C ARG A 499 13.92 6.04 -12.50
N ILE A 500 13.96 4.78 -12.92
CA ILE A 500 12.78 3.96 -13.19
C ILE A 500 12.63 3.00 -12.00
N PRO A 501 11.59 3.13 -11.17
CA PRO A 501 11.36 2.25 -10.04
C PRO A 501 11.07 0.82 -10.49
N GLU A 502 11.51 -0.15 -9.69
CA GLU A 502 11.20 -1.56 -9.92
C GLU A 502 9.70 -1.81 -9.75
N ASN A 503 9.10 -2.52 -10.69
CA ASN A 503 7.70 -2.90 -10.65
C ASN A 503 7.47 -4.35 -11.09
N ASP A 504 8.49 -5.04 -11.60
CA ASP A 504 8.42 -6.45 -11.97
C ASP A 504 8.78 -7.32 -10.77
N PHE A 505 7.80 -7.48 -9.86
CA PHE A 505 7.94 -8.34 -8.68
C PHE A 505 6.60 -8.89 -8.24
N THR A 506 6.61 -9.99 -7.50
CA THR A 506 5.45 -10.56 -6.81
C THR A 506 5.70 -10.61 -5.30
N TYR A 507 4.75 -11.05 -4.49
CA TYR A 507 5.01 -11.35 -3.07
C TYR A 507 5.33 -12.83 -2.83
N ARG A 508 5.38 -13.65 -3.89
CA ARG A 508 5.65 -15.10 -3.85
C ARG A 508 7.12 -15.40 -4.17
N TYR A 509 7.48 -16.69 -4.20
CA TYR A 509 8.82 -17.19 -4.55
C TYR A 509 9.40 -16.48 -5.79
N ASN A 510 10.72 -16.20 -5.74
CA ASN A 510 11.53 -15.46 -6.71
C ASN A 510 11.40 -13.92 -6.74
N SER A 511 10.62 -13.29 -5.86
CA SER A 511 10.62 -11.82 -5.79
C SER A 511 11.81 -11.28 -5.00
N VAL A 512 12.06 -11.78 -3.79
CA VAL A 512 13.24 -11.43 -3.00
C VAL A 512 14.41 -12.28 -3.49
N LYS A 513 15.39 -11.64 -4.14
CA LYS A 513 16.66 -12.31 -4.49
C LYS A 513 17.19 -12.95 -3.20
N ASP A 514 17.35 -14.27 -3.24
CA ASP A 514 17.93 -15.09 -2.17
C ASP A 514 17.05 -15.47 -0.95
N ARG A 515 15.73 -15.17 -0.91
CA ARG A 515 14.87 -15.53 0.26
C ARG A 515 13.56 -16.29 0.00
N GLY A 516 13.27 -16.67 -1.25
CA GLY A 516 12.07 -17.48 -1.54
C GLY A 516 10.73 -16.71 -1.45
N GLY A 517 10.75 -15.37 -1.58
CA GLY A 517 9.55 -14.53 -1.59
C GLY A 517 9.21 -13.86 -0.25
N ASP A 518 8.07 -13.17 -0.17
CA ASP A 518 7.62 -12.42 1.01
C ASP A 518 6.24 -12.92 1.49
N LEU A 519 6.08 -14.26 1.53
CA LEU A 519 4.82 -14.91 1.90
C LEU A 519 4.41 -14.64 3.35
N ALA A 520 5.39 -14.44 4.24
CA ALA A 520 5.15 -14.16 5.65
C ALA A 520 4.99 -12.65 5.97
N GLY A 521 5.16 -11.77 4.98
CA GLY A 521 5.11 -10.32 5.19
C GLY A 521 6.22 -9.84 6.13
N THR A 522 7.43 -10.39 6.00
CA THR A 522 8.63 -9.98 6.76
C THR A 522 9.37 -8.84 6.07
N CYS A 523 9.13 -8.61 4.78
CA CYS A 523 9.65 -7.45 4.04
C CYS A 523 8.58 -6.37 3.84
N CYS A 524 7.43 -6.72 3.25
CA CYS A 524 6.33 -5.80 3.00
C CYS A 524 5.12 -6.20 3.85
N PRO A 525 4.66 -5.38 4.82
CA PRO A 525 3.50 -5.71 5.63
C PRO A 525 2.26 -6.04 4.77
N PHE A 526 1.44 -7.01 5.19
CA PHE A 526 0.19 -7.33 4.48
C PHE A 526 -0.78 -6.17 4.39
N SER A 527 -0.73 -5.25 5.35
CA SER A 527 -1.55 -4.03 5.40
C SER A 527 -1.00 -2.88 4.56
N ALA A 528 0.21 -3.00 4.02
CA ALA A 528 0.82 -1.96 3.20
C ALA A 528 -0.05 -1.66 1.98
N HIS A 529 -0.20 -0.37 1.68
CA HIS A 529 -1.19 0.08 0.69
C HIS A 529 -1.09 -0.65 -0.65
N ILE A 530 0.11 -0.70 -1.25
CA ILE A 530 0.29 -1.32 -2.56
C ILE A 530 0.07 -2.85 -2.56
N ARG A 531 0.26 -3.51 -1.41
CA ARG A 531 0.05 -4.96 -1.25
C ARG A 531 -1.43 -5.29 -1.09
N LYS A 532 -2.19 -4.44 -0.40
CA LYS A 532 -3.65 -4.56 -0.29
C LYS A 532 -4.33 -4.30 -1.63
N VAL A 533 -4.05 -3.18 -2.29
CA VAL A 533 -4.73 -2.83 -3.56
C VAL A 533 -4.24 -3.64 -4.75
N SER A 534 -3.11 -4.32 -4.63
CA SER A 534 -2.61 -5.25 -5.63
C SER A 534 -1.81 -6.38 -4.96
N PRO A 535 -2.48 -7.49 -4.57
CA PRO A 535 -1.80 -8.64 -3.95
C PRO A 535 -0.85 -9.41 -4.88
N ARG A 536 -0.83 -9.08 -6.19
CA ARG A 536 0.07 -9.67 -7.21
C ARG A 536 0.03 -11.20 -7.27
N GLU A 537 -1.16 -11.77 -7.12
CA GLU A 537 -1.42 -13.20 -7.30
C GLU A 537 -1.49 -13.55 -8.80
N GLU A 538 -1.18 -14.81 -9.15
CA GLU A 538 -1.29 -15.30 -10.52
C GLU A 538 -2.71 -15.09 -11.08
N GLY A 539 -2.80 -14.56 -12.30
CA GLY A 539 -4.07 -14.31 -12.98
C GLY A 539 -4.84 -13.09 -12.46
N GLN A 540 -4.16 -12.12 -11.83
CA GLN A 540 -4.76 -10.91 -11.26
C GLN A 540 -5.73 -10.21 -12.23
N SER A 541 -7.04 -10.43 -12.02
CA SER A 541 -8.11 -10.02 -12.94
C SER A 541 -8.72 -8.66 -12.60
N ARG A 542 -8.34 -8.08 -11.46
CA ARG A 542 -8.96 -6.88 -10.87
C ARG A 542 -8.01 -5.69 -10.87
N LEU A 543 -7.49 -5.34 -12.04
CA LEU A 543 -6.63 -4.17 -12.20
C LEU A 543 -7.48 -2.89 -12.38
N LEU A 544 -7.01 -1.77 -11.83
CA LEU A 544 -7.60 -0.45 -12.06
C LEU A 544 -6.68 0.40 -12.94
N ILE A 545 -7.26 1.15 -13.86
CA ILE A 545 -6.54 2.12 -14.68
C ILE A 545 -6.62 3.48 -13.99
N ARG A 546 -5.63 3.83 -13.14
CA ARG A 546 -5.71 5.05 -12.30
C ARG A 546 -5.25 6.29 -13.06
N ARG A 547 -5.97 7.39 -12.92
CA ARG A 547 -5.77 8.68 -13.61
C ARG A 547 -5.90 9.89 -12.67
N GLY A 548 -5.63 9.67 -11.38
CA GLY A 548 -5.75 10.72 -10.39
C GLY A 548 -4.70 11.83 -10.54
N VAL A 549 -5.06 13.02 -10.07
CA VAL A 549 -4.19 14.21 -10.01
C VAL A 549 -4.32 14.88 -8.65
N LEU A 550 -3.37 15.73 -8.27
CA LEU A 550 -3.44 16.42 -6.98
C LEU A 550 -4.26 17.71 -7.06
N TYR A 551 -4.97 18.05 -5.99
CA TYR A 551 -5.57 19.38 -5.79
C TYR A 551 -4.95 20.07 -4.57
N GLY A 552 -5.15 21.38 -4.46
CA GLY A 552 -4.67 22.21 -3.36
C GLY A 552 -3.33 22.89 -3.66
N LYS A 553 -2.77 23.55 -2.64
CA LYS A 553 -1.46 24.23 -2.71
C LYS A 553 -0.55 23.66 -1.64
N GLU A 554 0.76 23.79 -1.82
CA GLU A 554 1.76 23.22 -0.91
C GLU A 554 1.60 23.73 0.54
N ASN A 555 1.41 25.04 0.69
CA ASN A 555 1.14 25.71 1.97
C ASN A 555 -0.37 25.82 2.30
N GLY A 556 -1.23 25.07 1.59
CA GLY A 556 -2.67 25.05 1.85
C GLY A 556 -3.05 23.92 2.80
N GLU A 557 -4.00 24.19 3.69
CA GLU A 557 -4.58 23.18 4.59
C GLU A 557 -5.49 22.20 3.83
N GLU A 558 -6.20 22.69 2.81
CA GLU A 558 -7.02 21.85 1.92
C GLU A 558 -6.23 21.38 0.70
N LYS A 559 -5.64 20.19 0.81
CA LYS A 559 -4.94 19.52 -0.27
C LYS A 559 -5.20 18.02 -0.28
N GLY A 560 -5.02 17.41 -1.44
CA GLY A 560 -5.27 15.99 -1.61
C GLY A 560 -5.22 15.54 -3.06
N MET A 561 -5.96 14.48 -3.36
CA MET A 561 -6.03 13.85 -4.67
C MET A 561 -7.48 13.86 -5.21
N LEU A 562 -7.62 14.25 -6.47
CA LEU A 562 -8.79 13.96 -7.30
C LEU A 562 -8.53 12.57 -7.89
N PHE A 563 -8.93 11.54 -7.17
CA PHE A 563 -8.76 10.15 -7.57
C PHE A 563 -9.72 9.82 -8.72
N MET A 564 -9.17 9.18 -9.75
CA MET A 564 -9.91 8.67 -10.89
C MET A 564 -9.41 7.29 -11.21
N CYS A 565 -10.31 6.35 -11.48
CA CYS A 565 -9.94 5.09 -12.09
C CYS A 565 -10.97 4.60 -13.10
N PHE A 566 -10.44 4.06 -14.20
CA PHE A 566 -11.20 3.45 -15.27
C PHE A 566 -11.20 1.92 -15.13
N GLN A 567 -12.35 1.31 -15.39
CA GLN A 567 -12.57 -0.12 -15.29
C GLN A 567 -13.70 -0.59 -16.21
N ARG A 568 -13.69 -1.89 -16.51
CA ARG A 568 -14.73 -2.57 -17.27
C ARG A 568 -15.97 -2.91 -16.43
N ASN A 569 -15.80 -3.16 -15.13
CA ASN A 569 -16.89 -3.47 -14.22
C ASN A 569 -16.62 -2.83 -12.84
N LEU A 570 -17.49 -1.91 -12.40
CA LEU A 570 -17.32 -1.19 -11.14
C LEU A 570 -17.32 -2.14 -9.94
N VAL A 571 -18.24 -3.10 -9.92
CA VAL A 571 -18.45 -3.99 -8.78
C VAL A 571 -17.33 -5.00 -8.64
N GLU A 572 -16.86 -5.54 -9.76
CA GLU A 572 -15.80 -6.54 -9.79
C GLU A 572 -14.38 -5.93 -9.73
N GLN A 573 -14.24 -4.61 -9.85
CA GLN A 573 -12.94 -3.94 -9.78
C GLN A 573 -12.92 -2.94 -8.63
N PHE A 574 -13.41 -1.72 -8.84
CA PHE A 574 -13.32 -0.65 -7.86
C PHE A 574 -13.99 -1.00 -6.52
N GLU A 575 -15.26 -1.40 -6.53
CA GLU A 575 -15.97 -1.73 -5.27
C GLU A 575 -15.37 -2.97 -4.60
N TYR A 576 -14.96 -3.97 -5.39
CA TYR A 576 -14.33 -5.17 -4.87
C TYR A 576 -13.05 -4.85 -4.10
N ILE A 577 -12.19 -4.01 -4.69
CA ILE A 577 -10.93 -3.59 -4.07
C ILE A 577 -11.22 -2.84 -2.77
N PHE A 578 -12.17 -1.90 -2.76
CA PHE A 578 -12.53 -1.18 -1.55
C PHE A 578 -13.03 -2.13 -0.44
N ARG A 579 -13.96 -3.02 -0.78
CA ARG A 579 -14.65 -3.87 0.20
C ARG A 579 -13.79 -5.02 0.69
N HIS A 580 -13.24 -5.77 -0.26
CA HIS A 580 -12.64 -7.07 0.02
C HIS A 580 -11.12 -7.00 0.15
N TRP A 581 -10.49 -5.89 -0.26
CA TRP A 581 -9.06 -5.70 -0.10
C TRP A 581 -8.74 -4.59 0.90
N LEU A 582 -9.14 -3.33 0.65
CA LEU A 582 -8.86 -2.21 1.54
C LEU A 582 -9.44 -2.42 2.94
N ASN A 583 -10.72 -2.78 3.03
CA ASN A 583 -11.42 -2.91 4.32
C ASN A 583 -11.38 -4.31 4.92
N ASN A 584 -10.65 -5.23 4.29
CA ASN A 584 -10.48 -6.57 4.79
C ASN A 584 -9.41 -6.59 5.88
N VAL A 585 -9.78 -7.09 7.07
CA VAL A 585 -8.90 -7.19 8.24
C VAL A 585 -8.04 -8.44 8.26
N GLN A 586 -8.24 -9.36 7.30
CA GLN A 586 -7.56 -10.64 7.22
C GLN A 586 -6.70 -10.79 5.95
N HIS A 587 -5.66 -11.60 6.05
CA HIS A 587 -4.94 -12.19 4.92
C HIS A 587 -4.78 -13.69 5.20
N GLY A 588 -5.50 -14.54 4.45
CA GLY A 588 -5.68 -15.93 4.84
C GLY A 588 -6.33 -16.04 6.23
N SER A 589 -5.69 -16.77 7.14
CA SER A 589 -6.12 -16.88 8.56
C SER A 589 -5.53 -15.80 9.47
N GLN A 590 -4.61 -14.96 8.98
CA GLN A 590 -3.93 -13.96 9.80
C GLN A 590 -4.72 -12.66 9.88
N ALA A 591 -4.88 -12.11 11.09
CA ALA A 591 -5.41 -10.76 11.28
C ALA A 591 -4.32 -9.73 10.96
N THR A 592 -4.52 -8.94 9.91
CA THR A 592 -3.54 -7.97 9.41
C THR A 592 -3.98 -6.51 9.57
N GLY A 593 -5.24 -6.30 9.95
CA GLY A 593 -5.90 -5.00 9.87
C GLY A 593 -6.27 -4.63 8.43
N VAL A 594 -7.04 -3.55 8.32
CA VAL A 594 -7.38 -2.90 7.03
C VAL A 594 -6.14 -2.27 6.40
N ASP A 595 -6.25 -1.81 5.16
CA ASP A 595 -5.24 -0.99 4.50
C ASP A 595 -4.86 0.24 5.34
N THR A 596 -3.56 0.47 5.48
CA THR A 596 -2.98 1.54 6.30
C THR A 596 -3.42 2.94 5.85
N LEU A 597 -3.55 3.16 4.55
CA LEU A 597 -3.86 4.44 3.92
C LEU A 597 -5.36 4.59 3.61
N GLY A 598 -5.91 3.68 2.81
CA GLY A 598 -7.26 3.73 2.25
C GLY A 598 -8.31 2.92 2.99
N GLY A 599 -7.94 2.15 4.02
CA GLY A 599 -8.88 1.35 4.78
C GLY A 599 -9.81 2.21 5.63
N THR A 600 -11.11 2.00 5.53
CA THR A 600 -12.18 2.73 6.24
C THR A 600 -12.97 1.82 7.20
N SER A 601 -14.12 2.31 7.68
CA SER A 601 -15.11 1.57 8.49
C SER A 601 -14.80 1.30 9.96
N ILE A 602 -15.79 0.70 10.61
CA ILE A 602 -15.72 0.14 11.97
C ILE A 602 -14.56 -0.85 12.13
N ASN A 603 -14.22 -1.57 11.05
CA ASN A 603 -13.08 -2.48 11.01
C ASN A 603 -11.76 -1.75 11.29
N ARG A 604 -11.58 -0.52 10.78
CA ARG A 604 -10.39 0.29 11.09
C ARG A 604 -10.29 0.59 12.58
N LYS A 605 -11.41 0.93 13.23
CA LYS A 605 -11.45 1.30 14.67
C LYS A 605 -10.96 0.18 15.59
N TYR A 606 -11.09 -1.08 15.15
CA TYR A 606 -10.64 -2.26 15.90
C TYR A 606 -9.46 -2.97 15.25
N SER A 607 -8.86 -2.38 14.21
CA SER A 607 -7.73 -2.98 13.51
C SER A 607 -6.46 -2.95 14.35
N ARG A 608 -5.62 -3.95 14.10
CA ARG A 608 -4.27 -4.08 14.64
C ARG A 608 -3.34 -4.30 13.46
N TRP A 609 -2.33 -3.46 13.34
CA TRP A 609 -1.35 -3.53 12.27
C TRP A 609 -0.05 -4.14 12.79
N TYR A 610 0.56 -5.00 11.99
CA TYR A 610 1.80 -5.67 12.33
C TYR A 610 2.90 -5.24 11.38
N PHE A 611 3.95 -4.63 11.92
CA PHE A 611 5.10 -4.13 11.15
C PHE A 611 6.36 -4.93 11.49
N PRO A 612 7.12 -5.43 10.51
CA PRO A 612 8.38 -6.12 10.77
C PRO A 612 9.34 -5.24 11.56
N VAL A 613 9.98 -5.82 12.57
CA VAL A 613 11.02 -5.11 13.35
C VAL A 613 12.30 -5.05 12.52
N LYS A 614 12.77 -6.20 12.04
CA LYS A 614 13.90 -6.32 11.11
C LYS A 614 13.38 -6.70 9.73
N TRP A 615 13.87 -6.02 8.70
CA TRP A 615 13.47 -6.30 7.32
C TRP A 615 13.88 -7.72 6.88
N GLY A 616 12.89 -8.50 6.45
CA GLY A 616 13.06 -9.86 5.97
C GLY A 616 13.56 -10.85 7.02
N ASP A 617 13.27 -10.61 8.30
CA ASP A 617 13.63 -11.52 9.39
C ASP A 617 13.21 -12.97 9.10
N ASN A 618 14.01 -13.93 9.58
CA ASN A 618 13.69 -15.35 9.51
C ASN A 618 12.56 -15.72 10.47
N ASP A 619 12.38 -14.96 11.56
CA ASP A 619 11.21 -15.10 12.43
C ASP A 619 10.02 -14.28 11.87
N PRO A 620 8.98 -14.92 11.32
CA PRO A 620 7.81 -14.24 10.78
C PRO A 620 6.96 -13.53 11.86
N ASN A 621 7.20 -13.84 13.13
CA ASN A 621 6.52 -13.24 14.27
C ASN A 621 7.29 -12.05 14.86
N ASN A 622 8.49 -11.74 14.37
CA ASN A 622 9.25 -10.57 14.80
C ASN A 622 8.66 -9.27 14.23
N LYS A 623 7.48 -8.91 14.74
CA LYS A 623 6.69 -7.76 14.33
C LYS A 623 6.25 -6.95 15.53
N VAL A 624 6.05 -5.65 15.37
CA VAL A 624 5.40 -4.79 16.37
C VAL A 624 3.94 -4.60 16.02
N LEU A 625 3.08 -4.71 17.03
CA LEU A 625 1.65 -4.44 16.91
C LEU A 625 1.40 -2.96 17.15
N ILE A 626 0.62 -2.34 16.28
CA ILE A 626 0.16 -0.95 16.44
C ILE A 626 -1.37 -0.96 16.44
N PRO A 627 -2.02 -0.46 17.52
CA PRO A 627 -3.48 -0.36 17.61
C PRO A 627 -4.04 0.85 16.84
N ALA A 628 -5.36 0.87 16.64
CA ALA A 628 -6.07 1.86 15.83
C ALA A 628 -6.09 3.29 16.38
N ASP A 629 -6.03 3.45 17.69
CA ASP A 629 -5.91 4.76 18.35
C ASP A 629 -4.56 5.43 18.08
N ALA A 630 -3.50 4.63 17.91
CA ALA A 630 -2.16 5.06 17.53
C ALA A 630 -1.99 5.28 16.01
N LEU A 631 -2.77 4.60 15.16
CA LEU A 631 -2.69 4.69 13.69
C LEU A 631 -3.91 5.37 13.04
N ARG A 632 -4.15 6.64 13.43
CA ARG A 632 -5.30 7.42 12.97
C ARG A 632 -5.35 7.58 11.43
N PRO A 633 -6.51 7.80 10.80
CA PRO A 633 -6.57 8.04 9.35
C PRO A 633 -5.85 9.34 8.97
N CYS A 634 -5.05 9.30 7.90
CA CYS A 634 -4.40 10.48 7.31
C CYS A 634 -5.05 10.94 5.99
N ILE A 635 -6.18 10.33 5.60
CA ILE A 635 -6.98 10.78 4.46
C ILE A 635 -8.47 10.84 4.83
N SER A 636 -9.23 11.65 4.09
CA SER A 636 -10.70 11.66 4.15
C SER A 636 -11.33 11.72 2.76
N TYR A 637 -12.40 10.97 2.57
CA TYR A 637 -13.20 10.98 1.34
C TYR A 637 -14.25 12.08 1.45
N GLU A 638 -14.19 13.07 0.58
CA GLU A 638 -15.05 14.26 0.67
C GLU A 638 -16.33 14.09 -0.18
N TYR A 639 -16.19 13.86 -1.49
CA TYR A 639 -17.30 13.49 -2.37
C TYR A 639 -16.81 12.71 -3.60
N GLY A 640 -17.69 12.11 -4.37
CA GLY A 640 -17.33 11.24 -5.49
C GLY A 640 -18.54 10.73 -6.24
N ALA A 641 -18.34 10.23 -7.46
CA ALA A 641 -19.43 9.76 -8.31
C ALA A 641 -18.96 8.66 -9.26
N TYR A 642 -19.93 7.88 -9.76
CA TYR A 642 -19.73 6.95 -10.87
C TYR A 642 -20.15 7.59 -12.19
N PHE A 643 -19.23 7.55 -13.15
CA PHE A 643 -19.46 8.00 -14.51
C PHE A 643 -19.21 6.87 -15.50
N PHE A 644 -19.67 7.08 -16.72
CA PHE A 644 -19.20 6.37 -17.89
C PHE A 644 -18.53 7.38 -18.83
N ALA A 645 -17.44 6.95 -19.46
CA ALA A 645 -16.78 7.65 -20.55
C ALA A 645 -17.26 7.05 -21.87
N PRO A 646 -18.20 7.69 -22.58
CA PRO A 646 -18.72 7.16 -23.83
C PRO A 646 -17.72 7.32 -24.96
N SER A 647 -17.99 6.65 -26.08
CA SER A 647 -17.27 6.88 -27.34
C SER A 647 -17.51 8.30 -27.87
N ILE A 648 -16.55 8.81 -28.64
CA ILE A 648 -16.64 10.14 -29.27
C ILE A 648 -17.80 10.17 -30.27
N SER A 649 -17.98 9.11 -31.05
CA SER A 649 -19.06 8.99 -32.03
C SER A 649 -20.45 8.97 -31.39
N PHE A 650 -20.59 8.41 -30.17
CA PHE A 650 -21.81 8.55 -29.40
C PHE A 650 -22.07 10.02 -29.03
N LEU A 651 -21.07 10.69 -28.45
CA LEU A 651 -21.18 12.08 -28.01
C LEU A 651 -21.50 13.04 -29.17
N ASN A 652 -20.90 12.83 -30.34
CA ASN A 652 -21.18 13.61 -31.56
C ASN A 652 -22.60 13.42 -32.13
N ARG A 653 -23.36 12.43 -31.63
CA ARG A 653 -24.70 12.07 -32.13
C ARG A 653 -25.79 12.08 -31.05
N VAL A 654 -25.49 12.54 -29.83
CA VAL A 654 -26.43 12.51 -28.70
C VAL A 654 -27.78 13.15 -29.03
N LEU A 655 -27.78 14.27 -29.75
CA LEU A 655 -29.01 14.96 -30.17
C LEU A 655 -29.87 14.07 -31.09
N THR A 656 -29.25 13.43 -32.08
CA THR A 656 -29.94 12.52 -33.01
C THR A 656 -30.47 11.28 -32.28
N LEU A 657 -29.68 10.72 -31.37
CA LEU A 657 -30.04 9.53 -30.59
C LEU A 657 -31.20 9.80 -29.63
N SER A 658 -31.21 10.95 -28.94
CA SER A 658 -32.31 11.35 -28.04
C SER A 658 -33.62 11.51 -28.81
N ARG A 659 -33.59 12.25 -29.93
CA ARG A 659 -34.79 12.47 -30.78
C ARG A 659 -35.34 11.18 -31.36
N TYR A 660 -34.49 10.20 -31.67
CA TYR A 660 -34.94 8.88 -32.13
C TYR A 660 -35.73 8.14 -31.05
N ASN A 661 -35.25 8.17 -29.80
CA ASN A 661 -35.93 7.55 -28.65
C ASN A 661 -37.29 8.21 -28.38
N GLU A 662 -37.36 9.54 -28.42
CA GLU A 662 -38.63 10.29 -28.26
C GLU A 662 -39.68 9.88 -29.31
N ARG A 663 -39.28 9.75 -30.57
CA ARG A 663 -40.17 9.31 -31.67
C ARG A 663 -40.63 7.86 -31.50
N MET A 664 -39.76 6.98 -30.99
CA MET A 664 -40.13 5.60 -30.67
C MET A 664 -41.13 5.50 -29.51
N LYS A 665 -41.05 6.41 -28.53
CA LYS A 665 -42.00 6.49 -27.42
C LYS A 665 -43.36 7.09 -27.80
N ASN A 666 -43.47 7.81 -28.93
CA ASN A 666 -44.71 8.44 -29.38
C ASN A 666 -44.99 8.24 -30.88
N PRO A 667 -45.33 7.01 -31.32
CA PRO A 667 -45.46 6.64 -32.73
C PRO A 667 -46.67 7.27 -33.46
N ASN A 668 -47.62 7.89 -32.73
CA ASN A 668 -48.84 8.47 -33.30
C ASN A 668 -48.69 9.93 -33.77
N GLY A 669 -47.52 10.55 -33.59
CA GLY A 669 -47.20 11.83 -34.22
C GLY A 669 -46.95 11.62 -35.71
N GLN A 670 -47.77 12.21 -36.57
CA GLN A 670 -47.70 12.11 -38.04
C GLN A 670 -46.30 12.49 -38.58
N ASN A 671 -45.37 11.53 -38.64
CA ASN A 671 -44.20 11.58 -39.50
C ASN A 671 -43.64 10.16 -39.67
N LYS A 672 -43.52 9.76 -40.94
CA LYS A 672 -43.18 8.42 -41.45
C LYS A 672 -42.11 7.69 -40.62
N VAL A 673 -42.32 6.38 -40.44
CA VAL A 673 -41.38 5.38 -39.89
C VAL A 673 -39.95 5.71 -40.32
N ALA A 674 -39.17 6.30 -39.40
CA ALA A 674 -37.76 6.56 -39.66
C ALA A 674 -37.03 5.21 -39.63
N GLN A 675 -36.34 4.89 -40.71
CA GLN A 675 -35.37 3.80 -40.71
C GLN A 675 -34.46 3.95 -39.48
N LYS A 676 -34.26 2.86 -38.72
CA LYS A 676 -33.18 2.78 -37.72
C LYS A 676 -31.94 3.38 -38.36
N PRO A 677 -31.22 4.32 -37.72
CA PRO A 677 -30.06 4.97 -38.35
C PRO A 677 -29.18 3.89 -38.95
N THR A 678 -29.13 3.86 -40.28
CA THR A 678 -28.47 2.80 -41.03
C THR A 678 -26.99 2.85 -40.70
N TYR A 679 -26.41 1.68 -40.48
CA TYR A 679 -24.96 1.52 -40.46
C TYR A 679 -24.42 2.15 -41.75
N VAL A 680 -23.73 3.28 -41.65
CA VAL A 680 -22.93 3.77 -42.78
C VAL A 680 -21.72 2.85 -42.80
N SER A 681 -21.77 1.84 -43.66
CA SER A 681 -20.61 1.02 -43.98
C SER A 681 -19.50 1.92 -44.51
N ASP A 682 -18.38 1.93 -43.79
CA ASP A 682 -17.03 2.17 -44.28
C ASP A 682 -16.86 3.19 -45.41
N THR A 683 -17.10 4.48 -45.12
CA THR A 683 -16.34 5.57 -45.77
C THR A 683 -16.28 6.80 -44.87
N PHE A 684 -15.61 6.70 -43.71
CA PHE A 684 -14.83 7.86 -43.28
C PHE A 684 -13.56 7.83 -44.12
N LYS A 685 -13.40 8.77 -45.06
CA LYS A 685 -12.07 9.05 -45.64
C LYS A 685 -11.22 9.63 -44.51
N VAL A 686 -10.61 8.75 -43.73
CA VAL A 686 -9.43 9.08 -42.94
C VAL A 686 -8.27 8.90 -43.90
N ASP A 687 -7.46 9.93 -44.11
CA ASP A 687 -6.18 9.75 -44.77
C ASP A 687 -5.42 8.67 -43.99
N ALA A 688 -5.30 7.48 -44.58
CA ALA A 688 -4.54 6.38 -44.02
C ALA A 688 -3.07 6.79 -43.98
N VAL A 689 -2.68 7.47 -42.90
CA VAL A 689 -1.29 7.82 -42.66
C VAL A 689 -0.58 6.54 -42.24
N LYS A 690 0.17 5.95 -43.17
CA LYS A 690 1.16 4.92 -42.86
C LYS A 690 2.05 5.43 -41.72
N LEU A 691 1.86 4.87 -40.53
CA LEU A 691 2.76 5.06 -39.39
C LEU A 691 4.17 4.65 -39.84
N SER A 692 5.07 5.64 -39.90
CA SER A 692 6.39 5.47 -40.49
C SER A 692 7.22 4.42 -39.73
N ARG A 693 7.79 3.48 -40.49
CA ARG A 693 8.76 2.47 -40.03
C ARG A 693 10.00 3.13 -39.44
N LYS A 694 10.12 3.13 -38.10
CA LYS A 694 11.41 3.21 -37.40
C LYS A 694 11.47 2.22 -36.23
N ILE A 695 11.24 0.95 -36.53
CA ILE A 695 11.78 -0.15 -35.72
C ILE A 695 12.83 -0.83 -36.58
N LYS A 696 14.07 -0.33 -36.53
CA LYS A 696 15.23 -1.11 -36.97
C LYS A 696 15.68 -1.96 -35.79
N GLY A 697 15.57 -3.27 -35.93
CA GLY A 697 16.30 -4.24 -35.12
C GLY A 697 15.51 -4.91 -34.02
N ILE A 698 14.56 -5.78 -34.39
CA ILE A 698 14.28 -6.99 -33.60
C ILE A 698 14.37 -8.15 -34.59
N HIS A 699 15.59 -8.65 -34.79
CA HIS A 699 15.81 -9.99 -35.34
C HIS A 699 16.00 -10.93 -34.16
N LYS A 700 15.19 -12.00 -34.15
CA LYS A 700 15.38 -13.32 -33.53
C LYS A 700 16.28 -13.39 -32.29
N GLU A 701 15.67 -13.68 -31.15
CA GLU A 701 15.84 -14.94 -30.42
C GLU A 701 14.61 -15.20 -29.53
#